data_AF-A0A2N3B9P0-F1
#
_entry.id   AF-A0A2N3B9P0-F1
#
_cell.length_a   1.000
_cell.length_b   1.000
_cell.length_c   1.000
_cell.angle_alpha   90.00
_cell.angle_beta   90.00
_cell.angle_gamma   90.00
#
_symmetry.space_group_name_H-M   'P 1'
#
loop_
_entity.id
_entity.type
_entity.pdbx_description
1 polymer ?
#
loop_
_entity_poly.entity_id
_entity_poly.type
_entity_poly.pdbx_seq_one_letter_code
_entity_poly.pdbx_strand_id
1 'polypeptide(L)'
;MASLILGAIGTSIGAGFGGTILGMSMGVVGGMIGSTIGSVVDSAIVASLQPTQRVEGARLDVLRITSSTEGAILPRVHGRMRVGGNIIWATDFREDIVTTSTGGGKGGGGGTESTEYLYYASFAVAICEGEITGIGRIWADGKPMDLQGVTWRWYPGNEAQEPDTFIAATMGAAATPAYRGTAYVMFEELALKTFGNRLPQLSFEVFRPLPDADVAEGMTRAITIIPASGEFAYGTSIVRSGSDGDTTAENANASAAQTDFVLALDRLQASAPNIESVSLVVAWFGDDLRAGECKIRPCVEVASKTTTGGTWSVNGIDRASAVVVSQIDGRPAYGGTPADFTIVEAIQECKARGLRVTFYPFLLMDVPTGNTLPDPYSDNATTVGQPAFPWRGRITCSPAAGFAGSVDKTAPASTQVATLFGAAGPADFSVLGTTVSFTGAPTEFSLRRMILHYAHLCAAAGGVDAFLIGSELRGLSQVRDGAASYPAVAQLIDLADDCRAILGAGTKISYAADWSEYFGHQPGDGTGDVFFHLDPLWSAANIDFIGVDNYMPLSDWRDGFDHLDAVAAPSIYSRDYLQANIEGGEGFAWFYASSADRASQIRTAITDGAAGKPWVFRFKDLRSWWLNSHYNRPGGSESGTATAWVPQSKPVWFTEFGCPAVDRGANQPNVFYDPKSSESLVPYFSRGWRDDTVQRAYLEAVLDYWGDAG
;
A
#
# COMPACT_ATOMS: atom_id res chain seq x y z
N MET A 1 58.15 18.44 -27.16
CA MET A 1 59.50 18.01 -27.55
C MET A 1 59.77 16.72 -26.80
N ALA A 2 60.05 15.64 -27.54
CA ALA A 2 60.66 14.39 -27.06
C ALA A 2 59.81 13.56 -26.06
N SER A 3 59.27 12.40 -26.47
CA SER A 3 59.94 11.09 -26.44
C SER A 3 59.73 10.38 -25.09
N LEU A 4 58.96 9.28 -25.06
CA LEU A 4 59.50 7.89 -25.11
C LEU A 4 59.99 7.48 -23.69
N ILE A 5 59.67 6.33 -23.08
CA ILE A 5 59.62 4.91 -23.50
C ILE A 5 59.32 4.15 -22.17
N LEU A 6 58.63 3.01 -22.03
CA LEU A 6 58.51 1.77 -22.82
C LEU A 6 57.02 1.42 -23.02
N GLY A 7 56.54 0.81 -24.11
CA GLY A 7 57.15 -0.25 -24.94
C GLY A 7 56.58 -1.61 -24.49
N ALA A 8 55.38 -2.04 -24.89
CA ALA A 8 54.95 -2.55 -26.21
C ALA A 8 55.06 -4.09 -26.35
N ILE A 9 53.97 -4.67 -26.88
CA ILE A 9 53.80 -6.00 -27.52
C ILE A 9 53.70 -7.18 -26.52
N GLY A 10 52.71 -8.07 -26.58
CA GLY A 10 51.60 -8.22 -27.52
C GLY A 10 50.94 -9.60 -27.31
N THR A 11 49.63 -9.60 -27.56
CA THR A 11 48.82 -10.72 -28.09
C THR A 11 48.64 -12.00 -27.26
N SER A 12 47.49 -12.06 -26.59
CA SER A 12 46.48 -13.15 -26.69
C SER A 12 45.21 -12.69 -25.95
N ILE A 13 44.27 -11.96 -26.56
CA ILE A 13 43.20 -12.38 -27.48
C ILE A 13 42.31 -13.51 -26.94
N GLY A 14 41.04 -13.14 -26.69
CA GLY A 14 39.85 -13.99 -26.66
C GLY A 14 39.29 -14.22 -25.26
N ALA A 15 38.15 -13.66 -24.81
CA ALA A 15 37.11 -12.79 -25.37
C ALA A 15 36.36 -12.22 -24.13
N GLY A 16 35.86 -11.00 -24.05
CA GLY A 16 35.49 -10.06 -25.10
C GLY A 16 34.08 -9.55 -24.80
N PHE A 17 34.01 -8.39 -24.12
CA PHE A 17 33.03 -7.31 -24.31
C PHE A 17 31.55 -7.63 -24.56
N GLY A 18 30.70 -7.09 -23.66
CA GLY A 18 29.42 -6.50 -24.07
C GLY A 18 28.36 -6.48 -22.95
N GLY A 19 28.07 -5.30 -22.39
CA GLY A 19 26.75 -5.10 -21.80
C GLY A 19 26.56 -4.19 -20.58
N THR A 20 27.32 -3.12 -20.38
CA THR A 20 26.80 -1.96 -19.64
C THR A 20 25.73 -1.28 -20.51
N ILE A 21 24.46 -1.61 -20.29
CA ILE A 21 23.31 -0.81 -20.72
C ILE A 21 22.37 -0.64 -19.53
N LEU A 22 22.40 0.59 -19.01
CA LEU A 22 21.42 1.18 -18.09
C LEU A 22 20.09 1.39 -18.82
N GLY A 23 19.02 0.82 -18.29
CA GLY A 23 17.64 1.23 -18.55
C GLY A 23 17.10 1.94 -17.31
N MET A 24 17.44 3.21 -17.14
CA MET A 24 16.86 4.06 -16.10
C MET A 24 15.39 4.37 -16.45
N SER A 25 14.47 3.99 -15.58
CA SER A 25 13.17 4.64 -15.45
C SER A 25 13.17 5.45 -14.15
N MET A 26 13.24 6.77 -14.32
CA MET A 26 12.99 7.76 -13.27
C MET A 26 11.56 7.61 -12.73
N GLY A 27 11.41 7.67 -11.40
CA GLY A 27 10.21 8.23 -10.76
C GLY A 27 9.26 7.24 -10.07
N VAL A 28 8.90 7.63 -8.84
CA VAL A 28 7.79 7.14 -7.98
C VAL A 28 8.11 5.95 -7.06
N VAL A 29 8.85 6.26 -5.99
CA VAL A 29 8.74 5.59 -4.69
C VAL A 29 7.74 6.40 -3.86
N GLY A 30 6.81 5.72 -3.20
CA GLY A 30 5.79 6.19 -2.24
C GLY A 30 5.64 7.69 -1.99
N GLY A 31 4.53 8.27 -2.45
CA GLY A 31 4.13 9.64 -2.15
C GLY A 31 3.09 10.13 -3.14
N MET A 32 1.82 9.72 -2.98
CA MET A 32 0.74 10.23 -3.84
C MET A 32 0.23 11.56 -3.30
N ILE A 33 1.06 12.60 -3.49
CA ILE A 33 0.84 13.96 -3.01
C ILE A 33 1.51 14.94 -3.99
N GLY A 34 0.72 15.64 -4.81
CA GLY A 34 1.12 16.89 -5.46
C GLY A 34 1.96 16.79 -6.76
N SER A 35 1.34 16.43 -7.89
CA SER A 35 1.87 16.72 -9.23
C SER A 35 1.21 17.98 -9.80
N THR A 36 1.93 19.06 -10.12
CA THR A 36 2.41 19.38 -11.47
C THR A 36 3.26 20.69 -11.44
N ILE A 37 4.36 20.78 -12.22
CA ILE A 37 5.25 21.96 -12.47
C ILE A 37 6.56 22.06 -11.64
N GLY A 38 7.46 21.08 -11.70
CA GLY A 38 8.83 21.20 -11.13
C GLY A 38 9.95 20.76 -12.07
N SER A 39 9.61 20.23 -13.24
CA SER A 39 10.53 19.51 -14.12
C SER A 39 11.39 20.40 -15.04
N VAL A 40 11.36 21.73 -14.87
CA VAL A 40 11.96 22.65 -15.85
C VAL A 40 13.15 23.45 -15.27
N VAL A 41 13.32 23.51 -13.95
CA VAL A 41 14.40 24.31 -13.33
C VAL A 41 15.66 23.49 -13.07
N ASP A 42 15.54 22.19 -12.79
CA ASP A 42 16.69 21.31 -12.52
C ASP A 42 17.53 20.97 -13.77
N SER A 43 16.96 21.10 -14.97
CA SER A 43 17.65 20.78 -16.23
C SER A 43 18.71 21.82 -16.62
N ALA A 44 18.59 23.08 -16.15
CA ALA A 44 19.50 24.16 -16.53
C ALA A 44 20.81 24.17 -15.72
N ILE A 45 20.79 23.69 -14.47
CA ILE A 45 21.98 23.66 -13.60
C ILE A 45 22.86 22.45 -13.94
N VAL A 46 22.25 21.29 -14.23
CA VAL A 46 22.95 20.05 -14.59
C VAL A 46 23.60 20.12 -15.97
N ALA A 47 23.00 20.87 -16.92
CA ALA A 47 23.53 21.01 -18.27
C ALA A 47 24.82 21.83 -18.38
N SER A 48 25.21 22.58 -17.33
CA SER A 48 26.38 23.48 -17.37
C SER A 48 27.71 22.85 -16.91
N LEU A 49 27.70 21.61 -16.40
CA LEU A 49 28.84 20.99 -15.71
C LEU A 49 29.44 19.73 -16.38
N GLN A 50 29.09 19.37 -17.62
CA GLN A 50 29.64 18.17 -18.27
C GLN A 50 30.14 18.43 -19.71
N PRO A 51 31.36 17.94 -20.06
CA PRO A 51 31.90 18.07 -21.41
C PRO A 51 31.18 17.15 -22.39
N THR A 52 31.20 17.54 -23.67
CA THR A 52 30.36 17.04 -24.76
C THR A 52 30.34 15.51 -24.87
N GLN A 53 29.29 14.89 -24.34
CA GLN A 53 29.01 13.47 -24.46
C GLN A 53 28.09 13.26 -25.67
N ARG A 54 28.57 12.54 -26.69
CA ARG A 54 27.69 12.04 -27.76
C ARG A 54 26.89 10.89 -27.21
N VAL A 55 25.61 11.16 -26.94
CA VAL A 55 24.61 10.16 -26.55
C VAL A 55 24.06 9.53 -27.83
N GLU A 56 24.38 8.26 -28.06
CA GLU A 56 23.59 7.43 -28.97
C GLU A 56 22.42 6.85 -28.17
N GLY A 57 21.20 7.10 -28.62
CA GLY A 57 19.96 6.65 -27.95
C GLY A 57 19.80 5.13 -27.96
N ALA A 58 18.90 4.64 -27.10
CA ALA A 58 18.58 3.22 -26.96
C ALA A 58 18.26 2.58 -28.32
N ARG A 59 18.97 1.50 -28.67
CA ARG A 59 18.64 0.67 -29.82
C ARG A 59 17.31 -0.03 -29.59
N LEU A 60 16.46 -0.03 -30.62
CA LEU A 60 15.21 -0.79 -30.68
C LEU A 60 15.47 -2.27 -30.40
N ASP A 61 14.92 -2.76 -29.30
CA ASP A 61 14.76 -4.20 -29.08
C ASP A 61 13.73 -4.72 -30.09
N VAL A 62 14.03 -5.88 -30.67
CA VAL A 62 13.40 -6.52 -31.84
C VAL A 62 11.94 -6.13 -32.06
N LEU A 63 11.60 -5.74 -33.30
CA LEU A 63 10.23 -5.54 -33.77
C LEU A 63 9.37 -6.73 -33.31
N ARG A 64 8.45 -6.49 -32.37
CA ARG A 64 7.58 -7.52 -31.79
C ARG A 64 6.47 -7.83 -32.79
N ILE A 65 6.75 -8.75 -33.70
CA ILE A 65 5.87 -9.12 -34.80
C ILE A 65 4.93 -10.22 -34.31
N THR A 66 3.62 -9.99 -34.38
CA THR A 66 2.63 -11.05 -34.55
C THR A 66 2.86 -11.72 -35.89
N SER A 67 3.51 -12.88 -35.84
CA SER A 67 3.68 -13.74 -37.01
C SER A 67 2.46 -14.65 -37.20
N SER A 68 2.36 -15.23 -38.39
CA SER A 68 1.62 -16.45 -38.67
C SER A 68 2.65 -17.38 -39.31
N THR A 69 3.47 -18.01 -38.47
CA THR A 69 4.61 -18.82 -38.93
C THR A 69 4.66 -20.13 -38.17
N GLU A 70 4.64 -21.23 -38.92
CA GLU A 70 4.91 -22.55 -38.37
C GLU A 70 6.37 -22.65 -37.94
N GLY A 71 6.62 -23.25 -36.77
CA GLY A 71 7.96 -23.34 -36.18
C GLY A 71 8.38 -22.14 -35.33
N ALA A 72 7.49 -21.15 -35.12
CA ALA A 72 7.71 -20.11 -34.12
C ALA A 72 7.80 -20.72 -32.70
N ILE A 73 8.65 -20.14 -31.85
CA ILE A 73 8.78 -20.58 -30.46
C ILE A 73 7.51 -20.23 -29.67
N LEU A 74 7.14 -21.10 -28.73
CA LEU A 74 6.15 -20.77 -27.71
C LEU A 74 6.90 -20.24 -26.47
N PRO A 75 6.77 -18.95 -26.12
CA PRO A 75 7.57 -18.38 -25.05
C PRO A 75 7.11 -18.88 -23.68
N ARG A 76 8.06 -18.92 -22.73
CA ARG A 76 7.78 -19.09 -21.29
C ARG A 76 7.88 -17.73 -20.62
N VAL A 77 6.92 -17.45 -19.74
CA VAL A 77 6.76 -16.14 -19.10
C VAL A 77 6.69 -16.35 -17.60
N HIS A 78 7.35 -15.48 -16.85
CA HIS A 78 7.27 -15.44 -15.39
C HIS A 78 7.04 -13.99 -14.95
N GLY A 79 6.12 -13.78 -14.01
CA GLY A 79 5.71 -12.46 -13.54
C GLY A 79 4.81 -11.73 -14.53
N ARG A 80 4.96 -10.40 -14.58
CA ARG A 80 4.18 -9.49 -15.45
C ARG A 80 5.03 -9.07 -16.64
N MET A 81 4.68 -9.52 -17.84
CA MET A 81 5.50 -9.27 -19.04
C MET A 81 4.64 -8.90 -20.26
N ARG A 82 5.16 -8.01 -21.12
CA ARG A 82 4.55 -7.72 -22.42
C ARG A 82 5.13 -8.64 -23.49
N VAL A 83 4.30 -9.49 -24.09
CA VAL A 83 4.70 -10.54 -25.04
C VAL A 83 3.93 -10.37 -26.35
N GLY A 84 4.59 -10.57 -27.49
CA GLY A 84 3.92 -10.65 -28.80
C GLY A 84 3.26 -12.01 -28.97
N GLY A 85 2.13 -12.07 -29.67
CA GLY A 85 1.45 -13.34 -29.92
C GLY A 85 1.73 -13.92 -31.31
N ASN A 86 1.36 -15.17 -31.56
CA ASN A 86 1.43 -15.83 -32.87
C ASN A 86 0.02 -16.31 -33.27
N ILE A 87 -0.44 -16.01 -34.49
CA ILE A 87 -1.78 -16.44 -34.93
C ILE A 87 -1.78 -17.96 -35.11
N ILE A 88 -2.74 -18.64 -34.47
CA ILE A 88 -2.90 -20.10 -34.51
C ILE A 88 -4.18 -20.54 -35.24
N TRP A 89 -5.12 -19.61 -35.44
CA TRP A 89 -6.35 -19.86 -36.16
C TRP A 89 -6.91 -18.54 -36.68
N ALA A 90 -7.50 -18.51 -37.87
CA ALA A 90 -8.20 -17.35 -38.42
C ALA A 90 -9.23 -17.78 -39.47
N THR A 91 -10.29 -16.99 -39.63
CA THR A 91 -11.22 -17.09 -40.76
C THR A 91 -10.80 -16.18 -41.91
N ASP A 92 -11.45 -16.33 -43.06
CA ASP A 92 -11.44 -15.29 -44.10
C ASP A 92 -12.05 -13.98 -43.57
N PHE A 93 -11.69 -12.86 -44.20
CA PHE A 93 -12.26 -11.55 -43.86
C PHE A 93 -13.75 -11.49 -44.23
N ARG A 94 -14.57 -10.94 -43.33
CA ARG A 94 -15.95 -10.55 -43.65
C ARG A 94 -15.96 -9.12 -44.15
N GLU A 95 -16.58 -8.90 -45.31
CA GLU A 95 -16.77 -7.58 -45.92
C GLU A 95 -18.22 -7.16 -45.81
N ASP A 96 -18.47 -5.98 -45.23
CA ASP A 96 -19.78 -5.32 -45.24
C ASP A 96 -19.72 -4.05 -46.11
N ILE A 97 -20.70 -3.89 -47.00
CA ILE A 97 -20.80 -2.75 -47.92
C ILE A 97 -21.88 -1.79 -47.41
N VAL A 98 -21.50 -0.56 -47.05
CA VAL A 98 -22.42 0.48 -46.55
C VAL A 98 -22.53 1.60 -47.57
N THR A 99 -23.68 1.74 -48.21
CA THR A 99 -23.97 2.82 -49.16
C THR A 99 -24.79 3.92 -48.49
N THR A 100 -24.27 5.15 -48.45
CA THR A 100 -24.98 6.34 -47.95
C THR A 100 -25.24 7.33 -49.09
N SER A 101 -26.50 7.73 -49.26
CA SER A 101 -26.90 8.76 -50.22
C SER A 101 -27.30 10.04 -49.49
N THR A 102 -26.59 11.14 -49.71
CA THR A 102 -26.99 12.47 -49.19
C THR A 102 -27.95 13.15 -50.17
N GLY A 103 -29.20 13.36 -49.74
CA GLY A 103 -30.22 14.03 -50.53
C GLY A 103 -29.95 15.54 -50.65
N GLY A 104 -29.73 16.02 -51.88
CA GLY A 104 -29.59 17.45 -52.18
C GLY A 104 -30.89 18.21 -51.94
N GLY A 105 -30.85 19.23 -51.07
CA GLY A 105 -31.92 20.22 -50.92
C GLY A 105 -32.17 20.99 -52.23
N LYS A 106 -33.40 21.48 -52.41
CA LYS A 106 -33.95 22.13 -53.62
C LYS A 106 -32.97 23.10 -54.30
N GLY A 107 -32.20 22.59 -55.27
CA GLY A 107 -31.19 23.38 -55.97
C GLY A 107 -30.27 22.57 -56.88
N GLY A 108 -30.78 21.57 -57.60
CA GLY A 108 -30.19 21.11 -58.87
C GLY A 108 -28.71 20.72 -58.93
N GLY A 109 -28.11 20.15 -57.88
CA GLY A 109 -26.79 19.53 -57.90
C GLY A 109 -26.86 18.08 -57.41
N GLY A 110 -26.26 17.14 -58.15
CA GLY A 110 -26.40 15.69 -57.95
C GLY A 110 -26.09 15.21 -56.53
N GLY A 111 -26.89 14.27 -56.03
CA GLY A 111 -26.62 13.57 -54.77
C GLY A 111 -25.29 12.82 -54.85
N THR A 112 -24.48 12.91 -53.81
CA THR A 112 -23.26 12.11 -53.69
C THR A 112 -23.62 10.79 -53.03
N GLU A 113 -23.35 9.68 -53.71
CA GLU A 113 -23.47 8.32 -53.18
C GLU A 113 -22.08 7.88 -52.71
N SER A 114 -21.92 7.66 -51.40
CA SER A 114 -20.68 7.18 -50.80
C SER A 114 -20.84 5.71 -50.45
N THR A 115 -20.04 4.84 -51.05
CA THR A 115 -19.96 3.41 -50.71
C THR A 115 -18.73 3.18 -49.84
N GLU A 116 -18.91 2.69 -48.63
CA GLU A 116 -17.85 2.35 -47.67
C GLU A 116 -17.74 0.83 -47.52
N TYR A 117 -16.52 0.30 -47.58
CA TYR A 117 -16.20 -1.12 -47.34
C TYR A 117 -15.65 -1.28 -45.92
N LEU A 118 -16.32 -2.09 -45.11
CA LEU A 118 -15.92 -2.41 -43.74
C LEU A 118 -15.43 -3.85 -43.69
N TYR A 119 -14.25 -4.06 -43.10
CA TYR A 119 -13.64 -5.39 -42.99
C TYR A 119 -13.58 -5.83 -41.53
N TYR A 120 -13.90 -7.10 -41.31
CA TYR A 120 -13.86 -7.74 -40.00
C TYR A 120 -13.08 -9.05 -40.06
N ALA A 121 -12.38 -9.39 -38.97
CA ALA A 121 -11.63 -10.63 -38.86
C ALA A 121 -11.88 -11.36 -37.55
N SER A 122 -12.03 -12.68 -37.63
CA SER A 122 -12.05 -13.57 -36.45
C SER A 122 -10.77 -14.40 -36.43
N PHE A 123 -10.02 -14.34 -35.33
CA PHE A 123 -8.71 -15.01 -35.23
C PHE A 123 -8.28 -15.25 -33.78
N ALA A 124 -7.52 -16.33 -33.58
CA ALA A 124 -6.92 -16.70 -32.31
C ALA A 124 -5.41 -16.52 -32.33
N VAL A 125 -4.87 -16.04 -31.21
CA VAL A 125 -3.47 -15.68 -31.03
C VAL A 125 -2.91 -16.41 -29.82
N ALA A 126 -1.97 -17.34 -30.04
CA ALA A 126 -1.20 -17.95 -28.97
C ALA A 126 -0.22 -16.95 -28.35
N ILE A 127 -0.08 -17.00 -27.03
CA ILE A 127 0.72 -16.04 -26.27
C ILE A 127 1.93 -16.71 -25.63
N CYS A 128 1.71 -17.73 -24.79
CA CYS A 128 2.79 -18.42 -24.08
C CYS A 128 2.40 -19.84 -23.65
N GLU A 129 3.39 -20.64 -23.28
CA GLU A 129 3.22 -22.00 -22.76
C GLU A 129 2.71 -21.97 -21.32
N GLY A 130 1.77 -22.83 -20.96
CA GLY A 130 1.30 -23.05 -19.58
C GLY A 130 0.30 -22.02 -19.07
N GLU A 131 -0.12 -22.23 -17.82
CA GLU A 131 -1.18 -21.45 -17.20
C GLU A 131 -0.75 -20.01 -16.88
N ILE A 132 -1.57 -19.05 -17.31
CA ILE A 132 -1.51 -17.64 -16.92
C ILE A 132 -2.73 -17.29 -16.07
N THR A 133 -2.59 -16.31 -15.19
CA THR A 133 -3.66 -15.87 -14.29
C THR A 133 -4.40 -14.63 -14.79
N GLY A 134 -3.89 -13.97 -15.83
CA GLY A 134 -4.60 -12.84 -16.41
C GLY A 134 -3.92 -12.23 -17.63
N ILE A 135 -4.72 -11.44 -18.35
CA ILE A 135 -4.28 -10.56 -19.44
C ILE A 135 -4.64 -9.12 -19.06
N GLY A 136 -3.63 -8.25 -19.08
CA GLY A 136 -3.78 -6.82 -18.84
C GLY A 136 -4.00 -6.06 -20.14
N ARG A 137 -3.22 -5.00 -20.33
CA ARG A 137 -3.30 -4.18 -21.55
C ARG A 137 -2.97 -4.98 -22.80
N ILE A 138 -3.74 -4.73 -23.86
CA ILE A 138 -3.48 -5.22 -25.21
C ILE A 138 -3.05 -4.03 -26.05
N TRP A 139 -2.01 -4.20 -26.87
CA TRP A 139 -1.57 -3.18 -27.81
C TRP A 139 -1.70 -3.69 -29.24
N ALA A 140 -2.25 -2.86 -30.11
CA ALA A 140 -2.34 -3.05 -31.55
C ALA A 140 -1.40 -2.04 -32.24
N ASP A 141 -0.50 -2.54 -33.08
CA ASP A 141 0.53 -1.75 -33.79
C ASP A 141 1.32 -0.80 -32.87
N GLY A 142 1.62 -1.30 -31.66
CA GLY A 142 2.40 -0.58 -30.65
C GLY A 142 1.60 0.37 -29.76
N LYS A 143 0.34 0.67 -30.08
CA LYS A 143 -0.53 1.57 -29.29
C LYS A 143 -1.51 0.77 -28.43
N PRO A 144 -1.87 1.22 -27.20
CA PRO A 144 -2.91 0.59 -26.42
C PRO A 144 -4.20 0.48 -27.24
N MET A 145 -4.77 -0.70 -27.30
CA MET A 145 -6.02 -0.98 -28.00
C MET A 145 -7.17 -0.79 -27.03
N ASP A 146 -8.16 -0.02 -27.44
CA ASP A 146 -9.44 0.03 -26.72
C ASP A 146 -10.22 -1.26 -27.01
N LEU A 147 -10.65 -1.91 -25.93
CA LEU A 147 -11.39 -3.17 -25.99
C LEU A 147 -12.91 -2.94 -25.87
N GLN A 148 -13.36 -1.69 -25.70
CA GLN A 148 -14.77 -1.38 -25.66
C GLN A 148 -15.45 -1.76 -26.98
N GLY A 149 -16.49 -2.61 -26.90
CA GLY A 149 -17.22 -3.11 -28.07
C GLY A 149 -16.45 -4.17 -28.89
N VAL A 150 -15.26 -4.58 -28.45
CA VAL A 150 -14.53 -5.71 -29.05
C VAL A 150 -15.00 -7.00 -28.40
N THR A 151 -15.47 -7.96 -29.20
CA THR A 151 -15.77 -9.31 -28.70
C THR A 151 -14.48 -10.12 -28.67
N TRP A 152 -14.00 -10.43 -27.47
CA TRP A 152 -12.82 -11.25 -27.28
C TRP A 152 -12.96 -12.17 -26.07
N ARG A 153 -12.18 -13.25 -26.08
CA ARG A 153 -12.03 -14.20 -24.98
C ARG A 153 -10.57 -14.55 -24.84
N TRP A 154 -10.18 -15.01 -23.66
CA TRP A 154 -8.87 -15.59 -23.47
C TRP A 154 -8.97 -16.90 -22.72
N TYR A 155 -7.95 -17.72 -22.93
CA TYR A 155 -7.85 -19.06 -22.42
C TYR A 155 -6.56 -19.16 -21.61
N PRO A 156 -6.62 -19.68 -20.37
CA PRO A 156 -5.51 -19.58 -19.43
C PRO A 156 -4.34 -20.48 -19.79
N GLY A 157 -4.52 -21.50 -20.62
CA GLY A 157 -3.45 -22.42 -21.03
C GLY A 157 -3.24 -23.60 -20.09
N ASN A 158 -4.17 -23.87 -19.18
CA ASN A 158 -4.12 -25.09 -18.36
C ASN A 158 -4.59 -26.34 -19.14
N GLU A 159 -4.28 -27.51 -18.60
CA GLU A 159 -4.60 -28.81 -19.23
C GLU A 159 -6.10 -29.14 -19.20
N ALA A 160 -6.88 -28.45 -18.36
CA ALA A 160 -8.33 -28.63 -18.25
C ALA A 160 -9.12 -27.73 -19.20
N GLN A 161 -8.48 -26.83 -19.94
CA GLN A 161 -9.20 -25.90 -20.80
C GLN A 161 -9.89 -26.62 -21.96
N GLU A 162 -11.06 -26.10 -22.32
CA GLU A 162 -11.93 -26.64 -23.36
C GLU A 162 -11.81 -25.83 -24.67
N PRO A 163 -12.19 -26.41 -25.82
CA PRO A 163 -12.18 -25.73 -27.12
C PRO A 163 -12.95 -24.40 -27.13
N ASP A 164 -12.47 -23.42 -27.90
CA ASP A 164 -13.22 -22.17 -28.10
C ASP A 164 -14.53 -22.40 -28.83
N THR A 165 -15.59 -21.79 -28.33
CA THR A 165 -16.97 -22.01 -28.80
C THR A 165 -17.21 -21.50 -30.22
N PHE A 166 -16.56 -20.40 -30.63
CA PHE A 166 -16.67 -19.84 -31.98
C PHE A 166 -15.87 -20.64 -32.99
N ILE A 167 -14.65 -21.05 -32.61
CA ILE A 167 -13.86 -21.97 -33.43
C ILE A 167 -14.62 -23.29 -33.60
N ALA A 168 -15.23 -23.82 -32.54
CA ALA A 168 -16.07 -25.02 -32.56
C ALA A 168 -17.33 -24.87 -33.42
N ALA A 169 -17.99 -23.71 -33.39
CA ALA A 169 -19.13 -23.43 -34.26
C ALA A 169 -18.72 -23.36 -35.74
N THR A 170 -17.51 -22.88 -36.02
CA THR A 170 -17.01 -22.68 -37.39
C THR A 170 -16.48 -23.96 -38.02
N MET A 171 -15.67 -24.74 -37.29
CA MET A 171 -14.99 -25.94 -37.80
C MET A 171 -15.67 -27.26 -37.39
N GLY A 172 -16.60 -27.22 -36.44
CA GLY A 172 -17.22 -28.37 -35.82
C GLY A 172 -16.44 -28.88 -34.60
N ALA A 173 -17.15 -29.25 -33.53
CA ALA A 173 -16.56 -29.60 -32.23
C ALA A 173 -15.49 -30.70 -32.28
N ALA A 174 -15.63 -31.69 -33.18
CA ALA A 174 -14.66 -32.78 -33.33
C ALA A 174 -13.32 -32.36 -33.97
N ALA A 175 -13.32 -31.23 -34.70
CA ALA A 175 -12.14 -30.72 -35.41
C ALA A 175 -11.48 -29.54 -34.69
N THR A 176 -12.03 -29.08 -33.56
CA THR A 176 -11.52 -27.92 -32.84
C THR A 176 -10.57 -28.33 -31.73
N PRO A 177 -9.29 -27.95 -31.80
CA PRO A 177 -8.35 -28.19 -30.72
C PRO A 177 -8.68 -27.31 -29.50
N ALA A 178 -8.44 -27.85 -28.31
CA ALA A 178 -8.52 -27.09 -27.05
C ALA A 178 -7.23 -26.29 -26.74
N TYR A 179 -6.19 -26.45 -27.56
CA TYR A 179 -4.86 -25.83 -27.37
C TYR A 179 -4.30 -25.97 -25.94
N ARG A 180 -4.59 -27.09 -25.25
CA ARG A 180 -4.15 -27.35 -23.86
C ARG A 180 -2.66 -27.13 -23.69
N GLY A 181 -2.27 -26.56 -22.56
CA GLY A 181 -0.88 -26.16 -22.30
C GLY A 181 -0.45 -24.86 -23.02
N THR A 182 -1.36 -24.17 -23.73
CA THR A 182 -1.07 -22.89 -24.41
C THR A 182 -2.12 -21.85 -24.05
N ALA A 183 -1.66 -20.72 -23.48
CA ALA A 183 -2.50 -19.56 -23.26
C ALA A 183 -2.72 -18.81 -24.58
N TYR A 184 -3.97 -18.50 -24.92
CA TYR A 184 -4.31 -17.82 -26.17
C TYR A 184 -5.49 -16.87 -26.02
N VAL A 185 -5.59 -15.90 -26.93
CA VAL A 185 -6.70 -14.93 -27.03
C VAL A 185 -7.44 -15.17 -28.33
N MET A 186 -8.76 -15.13 -28.30
CA MET A 186 -9.64 -15.21 -29.45
C MET A 186 -10.35 -13.87 -29.64
N PHE A 187 -10.26 -13.29 -30.83
CA PHE A 187 -11.03 -12.12 -31.25
C PHE A 187 -12.12 -12.55 -32.24
N GLU A 188 -13.35 -12.12 -32.02
CA GLU A 188 -14.46 -12.32 -32.94
C GLU A 188 -14.80 -11.02 -33.66
N GLU A 189 -14.88 -11.09 -34.99
CA GLU A 189 -15.34 -10.00 -35.85
C GLU A 189 -14.68 -8.66 -35.51
N LEU A 190 -13.36 -8.67 -35.31
CA LEU A 190 -12.61 -7.45 -35.00
C LEU A 190 -12.66 -6.51 -36.20
N ALA A 191 -13.22 -5.31 -36.01
CA ALA A 191 -13.25 -4.28 -37.04
C ALA A 191 -11.84 -3.80 -37.41
N LEU A 192 -11.49 -3.89 -38.69
CA LEU A 192 -10.12 -3.59 -39.17
C LEU A 192 -9.94 -2.17 -39.70
N LYS A 193 -11.02 -1.39 -39.80
CA LYS A 193 -10.99 -0.03 -40.35
C LYS A 193 -9.95 0.86 -39.66
N THR A 194 -9.87 0.81 -38.34
CA THR A 194 -8.91 1.58 -37.53
C THR A 194 -7.46 1.11 -37.68
N PHE A 195 -7.25 -0.09 -38.21
CA PHE A 195 -5.94 -0.70 -38.44
C PHE A 195 -5.54 -0.70 -39.93
N GLY A 196 -6.21 0.11 -40.75
CA GLY A 196 -5.94 0.21 -42.19
C GLY A 196 -6.39 -1.02 -42.98
N ASN A 197 -7.49 -1.66 -42.55
CA ASN A 197 -8.08 -2.86 -43.17
C ASN A 197 -7.10 -4.05 -43.28
N ARG A 198 -6.24 -4.20 -42.28
CA ARG A 198 -5.37 -5.36 -42.09
C ARG A 198 -5.42 -5.85 -40.65
N LEU A 199 -4.93 -7.07 -40.42
CA LEU A 199 -4.70 -7.54 -39.08
C LEU A 199 -3.63 -6.68 -38.38
N PRO A 200 -3.93 -6.14 -37.18
CA PRO A 200 -2.94 -5.41 -36.40
C PRO A 200 -1.89 -6.35 -35.80
N GLN A 201 -0.72 -5.80 -35.50
CA GLN A 201 0.32 -6.47 -34.73
C GLN A 201 -0.04 -6.37 -33.25
N LEU A 202 -0.36 -7.50 -32.63
CA LEU A 202 -0.83 -7.59 -31.26
C LEU A 202 0.29 -7.99 -30.29
N SER A 203 0.30 -7.31 -29.16
CA SER A 203 1.08 -7.71 -27.98
C SER A 203 0.23 -7.57 -26.73
N PHE A 204 0.51 -8.40 -25.74
CA PHE A 204 -0.33 -8.62 -24.57
C PHE A 204 0.50 -8.46 -23.30
N GLU A 205 -0.05 -7.77 -22.32
CA GLU A 205 0.44 -7.79 -20.94
C GLU A 205 -0.06 -9.06 -20.29
N VAL A 206 0.83 -9.96 -19.91
CA VAL A 206 0.52 -11.27 -19.36
C VAL A 206 0.90 -11.29 -17.89
N PHE A 207 0.01 -11.82 -17.06
CA PHE A 207 0.27 -12.12 -15.65
C PHE A 207 0.47 -13.63 -15.50
N ARG A 208 1.67 -14.02 -15.07
CA ARG A 208 2.01 -15.41 -14.77
C ARG A 208 2.84 -15.48 -13.49
N PRO A 209 2.19 -15.34 -12.32
CA PRO A 209 2.88 -15.48 -11.03
C PRO A 209 3.49 -16.87 -10.92
N LEU A 210 4.52 -16.99 -10.08
CA LEU A 210 5.03 -18.29 -9.68
C LEU A 210 4.00 -18.91 -8.71
N PRO A 211 3.39 -20.06 -9.04
CA PRO A 211 2.34 -20.65 -8.23
C PRO A 211 2.88 -21.46 -7.05
N ASP A 212 4.21 -21.52 -6.86
CA ASP A 212 4.84 -22.32 -5.83
C ASP A 212 4.42 -21.83 -4.43
N ALA A 213 4.16 -22.78 -3.52
CA ALA A 213 3.61 -22.48 -2.20
C ALA A 213 4.62 -21.78 -1.27
N ASP A 214 5.90 -21.76 -1.63
CA ASP A 214 7.02 -21.22 -0.86
C ASP A 214 7.59 -19.91 -1.43
N VAL A 215 6.84 -19.26 -2.33
CA VAL A 215 7.17 -17.95 -2.90
C VAL A 215 6.12 -16.89 -2.58
N ALA A 216 6.53 -15.61 -2.57
CA ALA A 216 5.68 -14.50 -2.13
C ALA A 216 4.29 -14.49 -2.79
N GLU A 217 4.20 -14.71 -4.10
CA GLU A 217 2.93 -14.71 -4.84
C GLU A 217 1.98 -15.83 -4.41
N GLY A 218 2.51 -17.03 -4.14
CA GLY A 218 1.74 -18.18 -3.66
C GLY A 218 1.37 -18.09 -2.18
N MET A 219 2.17 -17.40 -1.38
CA MET A 219 1.98 -17.27 0.07
C MET A 219 1.09 -16.10 0.49
N THR A 220 0.98 -15.06 -0.34
CA THR A 220 0.24 -13.84 0.00
C THR A 220 -1.26 -14.10 0.05
N ARG A 221 -1.85 -14.00 1.25
CA ARG A 221 -3.30 -14.16 1.49
C ARG A 221 -4.00 -12.88 1.91
N ALA A 222 -3.26 -11.86 2.32
CA ALA A 222 -3.80 -10.56 2.69
C ALA A 222 -2.85 -9.42 2.25
N ILE A 223 -3.42 -8.25 1.96
CA ILE A 223 -2.66 -7.03 1.68
C ILE A 223 -3.27 -5.82 2.39
N THR A 224 -2.47 -4.76 2.55
CA THR A 224 -2.93 -3.43 2.95
C THR A 224 -3.09 -2.56 1.72
N ILE A 225 -4.28 -1.98 1.54
CA ILE A 225 -4.61 -1.08 0.43
C ILE A 225 -4.29 0.35 0.85
N ILE A 226 -3.29 0.92 0.20
CA ILE A 226 -2.82 2.31 0.30
C ILE A 226 -3.14 3.06 -1.01
N PRO A 227 -3.23 4.40 -1.06
CA PRO A 227 -2.51 5.39 -0.23
C PRO A 227 -3.24 5.93 1.01
N ALA A 228 -4.41 5.41 1.39
CA ALA A 228 -5.28 5.92 2.47
C ALA A 228 -5.93 7.30 2.25
N SER A 229 -5.39 8.10 1.32
CA SER A 229 -5.84 9.44 0.93
C SER A 229 -6.05 9.55 -0.58
N GLY A 230 -6.58 10.67 -1.05
CA GLY A 230 -7.07 10.86 -2.42
C GLY A 230 -8.60 10.86 -2.44
N GLU A 231 -9.17 12.01 -2.79
CA GLU A 231 -10.60 12.31 -2.63
C GLU A 231 -11.54 11.28 -3.28
N PHE A 232 -11.13 10.65 -4.37
CA PHE A 232 -11.92 9.67 -5.13
C PHE A 232 -11.19 8.34 -5.41
N ALA A 233 -10.06 8.11 -4.73
CA ALA A 233 -9.10 7.05 -5.06
C ALA A 233 -9.71 5.63 -5.04
N TYR A 234 -10.70 5.40 -4.19
CA TYR A 234 -11.33 4.10 -3.99
C TYR A 234 -12.62 3.89 -4.80
N GLY A 235 -13.02 4.88 -5.61
CA GLY A 235 -14.26 4.80 -6.37
C GLY A 235 -14.24 3.73 -7.46
N THR A 236 -15.38 3.07 -7.65
CA THR A 236 -15.62 2.14 -8.77
C THR A 236 -16.26 2.84 -9.97
N SER A 237 -16.76 4.06 -9.75
CA SER A 237 -17.31 4.95 -10.78
C SER A 237 -16.27 6.01 -11.17
N ILE A 238 -16.13 6.29 -12.48
CA ILE A 238 -15.18 7.32 -12.93
C ILE A 238 -15.70 8.71 -12.55
N VAL A 239 -14.94 9.41 -11.72
CA VAL A 239 -15.17 10.82 -11.38
C VAL A 239 -14.31 11.68 -12.30
N ARG A 240 -14.91 12.72 -12.87
CA ARG A 240 -14.21 13.69 -13.73
C ARG A 240 -14.27 15.09 -13.15
N SER A 241 -13.15 15.81 -13.17
CA SER A 241 -13.09 17.24 -12.85
C SER A 241 -12.99 18.08 -14.11
N GLY A 242 -13.40 19.35 -14.02
CA GLY A 242 -13.33 20.32 -15.11
C GLY A 242 -14.67 20.96 -15.44
N SER A 243 -14.72 21.63 -16.59
CA SER A 243 -15.93 22.30 -17.12
C SER A 243 -16.37 21.66 -18.43
N ASP A 244 -17.61 21.91 -18.84
CA ASP A 244 -18.20 21.35 -20.07
C ASP A 244 -17.26 21.51 -21.28
N GLY A 245 -16.72 20.38 -21.76
CA GLY A 245 -15.84 20.29 -22.93
C GLY A 245 -14.36 19.99 -22.64
N ASP A 246 -13.88 20.21 -21.42
CA ASP A 246 -12.50 19.91 -21.00
C ASP A 246 -12.51 19.28 -19.59
N THR A 247 -12.48 17.95 -19.55
CA THR A 247 -12.60 17.17 -18.30
C THR A 247 -11.45 16.18 -18.17
N THR A 248 -10.97 16.01 -16.95
CA THR A 248 -9.92 15.04 -16.59
C THR A 248 -10.47 14.02 -15.60
N ALA A 249 -10.11 12.75 -15.75
CA ALA A 249 -10.51 11.74 -14.78
C ALA A 249 -9.67 11.85 -13.50
N GLU A 250 -10.33 11.81 -12.34
CA GLU A 250 -9.67 11.91 -11.03
C GLU A 250 -9.16 10.56 -10.53
N ASN A 251 -9.81 9.47 -10.94
CA ASN A 251 -9.58 8.12 -10.43
C ASN A 251 -9.45 7.06 -11.54
N ALA A 252 -9.04 7.47 -12.74
CA ALA A 252 -8.82 6.59 -13.89
C ALA A 252 -7.52 6.97 -14.62
N ASN A 253 -6.39 6.85 -13.89
CA ASN A 253 -5.07 7.26 -14.34
C ASN A 253 -4.35 6.15 -15.12
N ALA A 254 -4.56 4.89 -14.72
CA ALA A 254 -3.92 3.73 -15.34
C ALA A 254 -4.65 3.23 -16.60
N SER A 255 -5.93 3.59 -16.75
CA SER A 255 -6.79 3.28 -17.90
C SER A 255 -7.87 4.34 -18.06
N ALA A 256 -8.21 4.71 -19.30
CA ALA A 256 -9.32 5.64 -19.56
C ALA A 256 -10.71 4.99 -19.37
N ALA A 257 -10.78 3.66 -19.38
CA ALA A 257 -12.02 2.89 -19.41
C ALA A 257 -12.47 2.36 -18.04
N GLN A 258 -11.59 2.34 -17.03
CA GLN A 258 -11.82 1.70 -15.75
C GLN A 258 -11.15 2.50 -14.63
N THR A 259 -11.75 2.53 -13.43
CA THR A 259 -11.13 3.20 -12.29
C THR A 259 -9.90 2.47 -11.80
N ASP A 260 -8.98 3.22 -11.20
CA ASP A 260 -7.71 2.71 -10.69
C ASP A 260 -7.91 1.63 -9.62
N PHE A 261 -8.95 1.77 -8.77
CA PHE A 261 -9.26 0.79 -7.72
C PHE A 261 -9.65 -0.57 -8.28
N VAL A 262 -10.60 -0.62 -9.23
CA VAL A 262 -11.05 -1.88 -9.83
C VAL A 262 -9.91 -2.54 -10.60
N LEU A 263 -9.16 -1.75 -11.38
CA LEU A 263 -8.00 -2.26 -12.11
C LEU A 263 -6.89 -2.77 -11.18
N ALA A 264 -6.70 -2.14 -10.01
CA ALA A 264 -5.74 -2.60 -9.02
C ALA A 264 -6.17 -3.94 -8.40
N LEU A 265 -7.46 -4.13 -8.09
CA LEU A 265 -7.99 -5.40 -7.58
C LEU A 265 -7.89 -6.52 -8.62
N ASP A 266 -8.18 -6.24 -9.90
CA ASP A 266 -7.99 -7.21 -10.99
C ASP A 266 -6.53 -7.69 -11.07
N ARG A 267 -5.59 -6.75 -10.99
CA ARG A 267 -4.15 -7.05 -11.01
C ARG A 267 -3.67 -7.76 -9.76
N LEU A 268 -4.24 -7.44 -8.60
CA LEU A 268 -3.94 -8.10 -7.33
C LEU A 268 -4.32 -9.57 -7.41
N GLN A 269 -5.56 -9.90 -7.78
CA GLN A 269 -6.03 -11.28 -7.86
C GLN A 269 -5.30 -12.07 -8.95
N ALA A 270 -4.88 -11.41 -10.04
CA ALA A 270 -4.02 -12.03 -11.04
C ALA A 270 -2.59 -12.29 -10.52
N SER A 271 -2.04 -11.43 -9.66
CA SER A 271 -0.64 -11.55 -9.19
C SER A 271 -0.50 -12.41 -7.94
N ALA A 272 -1.51 -12.44 -7.08
CA ALA A 272 -1.57 -13.22 -5.85
C ALA A 272 -2.89 -14.01 -5.84
N PRO A 273 -2.93 -15.19 -6.50
CA PRO A 273 -4.17 -15.94 -6.72
C PRO A 273 -4.80 -16.46 -5.41
N ASN A 274 -4.03 -16.56 -4.33
CA ASN A 274 -4.49 -16.98 -3.00
C ASN A 274 -4.92 -15.80 -2.12
N ILE A 275 -5.10 -14.60 -2.68
CA ILE A 275 -5.58 -13.44 -1.91
C ILE A 275 -7.00 -13.69 -1.39
N GLU A 276 -7.19 -13.53 -0.09
CA GLU A 276 -8.47 -13.75 0.58
C GLU A 276 -8.97 -12.51 1.33
N SER A 277 -8.08 -11.56 1.64
CA SER A 277 -8.42 -10.41 2.47
C SER A 277 -7.66 -9.15 2.10
N VAL A 278 -8.29 -8.00 2.38
CA VAL A 278 -7.68 -6.68 2.21
C VAL A 278 -7.92 -5.83 3.46
N SER A 279 -6.91 -5.05 3.86
CA SER A 279 -7.05 -3.98 4.84
C SER A 279 -7.24 -2.65 4.10
N LEU A 280 -8.44 -2.09 4.14
CA LEU A 280 -8.77 -0.83 3.47
C LEU A 280 -8.41 0.33 4.40
N VAL A 281 -7.29 0.99 4.12
CA VAL A 281 -6.80 2.12 4.92
C VAL A 281 -7.50 3.40 4.48
N VAL A 282 -8.03 4.18 5.42
CA VAL A 282 -8.77 5.43 5.11
C VAL A 282 -8.40 6.52 6.10
N ALA A 283 -7.91 7.65 5.59
CA ALA A 283 -7.31 8.70 6.39
C ALA A 283 -8.18 9.95 6.62
N TRP A 284 -8.19 10.42 7.87
CA TRP A 284 -8.44 11.82 8.23
C TRP A 284 -7.13 12.48 8.66
N PHE A 285 -7.18 13.78 8.96
CA PHE A 285 -6.00 14.60 9.25
C PHE A 285 -6.03 15.17 10.67
N GLY A 286 -4.93 15.00 11.39
CA GLY A 286 -4.61 15.71 12.64
C GLY A 286 -3.73 16.92 12.36
N ASP A 287 -3.92 18.02 13.10
CA ASP A 287 -3.24 19.31 12.86
C ASP A 287 -2.25 19.73 13.98
N ASP A 288 -2.07 18.92 15.03
CA ASP A 288 -1.20 19.21 16.17
C ASP A 288 -0.73 17.92 16.88
N LEU A 289 0.47 17.88 17.45
CA LEU A 289 0.95 16.76 18.27
C LEU A 289 0.45 16.79 19.73
N ARG A 290 -0.10 17.91 20.19
CA ARG A 290 -0.59 18.07 21.56
C ARG A 290 -2.02 17.54 21.64
N ALA A 291 -2.24 16.48 22.41
CA ALA A 291 -3.55 15.83 22.53
C ALA A 291 -4.68 16.81 22.90
N GLY A 292 -4.40 17.78 23.76
CA GLY A 292 -5.38 18.80 24.17
C GLY A 292 -5.76 19.82 23.09
N GLU A 293 -5.02 19.92 22.00
CA GLU A 293 -5.18 20.95 20.95
C GLU A 293 -5.42 20.37 19.55
N CYS A 294 -4.97 19.13 19.32
CA CYS A 294 -5.11 18.42 18.06
C CYS A 294 -6.57 18.21 17.69
N LYS A 295 -6.90 18.60 16.46
CA LYS A 295 -8.21 18.40 15.88
C LYS A 295 -8.12 17.45 14.70
N ILE A 296 -9.06 16.52 14.64
CA ILE A 296 -9.11 15.46 13.63
C ILE A 296 -10.25 15.72 12.64
N ARG A 297 -9.92 15.91 11.35
CA ARG A 297 -10.86 16.36 10.32
C ARG A 297 -10.73 15.63 8.98
N PRO A 298 -11.81 15.54 8.18
CA PRO A 298 -11.66 15.28 6.77
C PRO A 298 -11.14 16.53 6.06
N CYS A 299 -10.22 16.35 5.11
CA CYS A 299 -9.64 17.44 4.34
C CYS A 299 -9.77 17.22 2.83
N VAL A 300 -9.64 18.31 2.07
CA VAL A 300 -9.67 18.33 0.60
C VAL A 300 -8.35 18.86 0.04
N GLU A 301 -8.04 18.50 -1.21
CA GLU A 301 -6.83 18.95 -1.91
C GLU A 301 -6.91 20.42 -2.32
N VAL A 302 -8.10 20.86 -2.72
CA VAL A 302 -8.38 22.21 -3.20
C VAL A 302 -9.73 22.69 -2.71
N ALA A 303 -9.84 24.00 -2.47
CA ALA A 303 -11.05 24.66 -1.95
C ALA A 303 -12.25 24.58 -2.92
N SER A 304 -11.98 24.49 -4.22
CA SER A 304 -13.02 24.40 -5.24
C SER A 304 -12.61 23.41 -6.33
N LYS A 305 -13.52 22.47 -6.63
CA LYS A 305 -13.38 21.46 -7.69
C LYS A 305 -14.80 21.13 -8.16
N THR A 306 -15.09 21.37 -9.43
CA THR A 306 -16.34 20.93 -10.05
C THR A 306 -16.14 19.51 -10.57
N THR A 307 -17.01 18.59 -10.15
CA THR A 307 -16.92 17.17 -10.51
C THR A 307 -18.21 16.66 -11.15
N THR A 308 -18.07 15.69 -12.03
CA THR A 308 -19.17 14.89 -12.61
C THR A 308 -18.90 13.41 -12.33
N GLY A 309 -19.96 12.61 -12.16
CA GLY A 309 -19.85 11.20 -11.76
C GLY A 309 -19.73 10.96 -10.25
N GLY A 310 -19.53 12.01 -9.45
CA GLY A 310 -19.54 11.95 -7.99
C GLY A 310 -19.27 13.32 -7.36
N THR A 311 -19.72 13.53 -6.12
CA THR A 311 -19.48 14.76 -5.35
C THR A 311 -18.77 14.40 -4.06
N TRP A 312 -17.70 15.11 -3.73
CA TRP A 312 -16.98 14.88 -2.48
C TRP A 312 -17.81 15.32 -1.28
N SER A 313 -17.98 14.41 -0.31
CA SER A 313 -18.47 14.71 1.03
C SER A 313 -18.02 13.61 1.99
N VAL A 314 -17.73 13.98 3.23
CA VAL A 314 -17.35 13.07 4.31
C VAL A 314 -18.07 13.48 5.59
N ASN A 315 -18.81 12.56 6.20
CA ASN A 315 -19.50 12.78 7.47
C ASN A 315 -20.40 14.04 7.48
N GLY A 316 -21.11 14.25 6.37
CA GLY A 316 -21.97 15.42 6.12
C GLY A 316 -21.25 16.74 5.85
N ILE A 317 -19.91 16.76 5.82
CA ILE A 317 -19.11 17.93 5.45
C ILE A 317 -18.97 17.94 3.93
N ASP A 318 -19.31 19.07 3.30
CA ASP A 318 -19.08 19.31 1.87
C ASP A 318 -17.71 19.97 1.64
N ARG A 319 -17.28 20.03 0.38
CA ARG A 319 -15.98 20.63 0.01
C ARG A 319 -15.84 22.08 0.49
N ALA A 320 -16.91 22.86 0.41
CA ALA A 320 -16.87 24.28 0.78
C ALA A 320 -16.62 24.49 2.27
N SER A 321 -17.02 23.53 3.10
CA SER A 321 -16.85 23.54 4.55
C SER A 321 -15.62 22.74 5.03
N ALA A 322 -14.94 22.02 4.14
CA ALA A 322 -13.78 21.21 4.46
C ALA A 322 -12.50 22.05 4.55
N VAL A 323 -11.56 21.57 5.37
CA VAL A 323 -10.22 22.16 5.45
C VAL A 323 -9.41 21.71 4.24
N VAL A 324 -8.69 22.65 3.63
CA VAL A 324 -7.73 22.33 2.58
C VAL A 324 -6.45 21.85 3.24
N VAL A 325 -5.90 20.73 2.79
CA VAL A 325 -4.60 20.25 3.26
C VAL A 325 -3.50 21.31 3.04
N SER A 326 -2.45 21.28 3.84
CA SER A 326 -1.32 22.17 3.66
C SER A 326 -0.69 22.00 2.28
N GLN A 327 0.14 22.95 1.85
CA GLN A 327 0.75 22.96 0.53
C GLN A 327 2.27 22.98 0.56
N ILE A 328 2.88 22.33 -0.42
CA ILE A 328 4.32 22.41 -0.73
C ILE A 328 4.44 22.88 -2.18
N ASP A 329 5.16 23.98 -2.39
CA ASP A 329 5.37 24.59 -3.72
C ASP A 329 4.07 24.80 -4.52
N GLY A 330 3.01 25.25 -3.83
CA GLY A 330 1.70 25.52 -4.42
C GLY A 330 0.87 24.28 -4.76
N ARG A 331 1.28 23.09 -4.30
CA ARG A 331 0.54 21.83 -4.48
C ARG A 331 0.09 21.26 -3.16
N PRO A 332 -1.01 20.50 -3.13
CA PRO A 332 -1.44 19.78 -1.94
C PRO A 332 -0.30 18.93 -1.38
N ALA A 333 -0.06 19.04 -0.07
CA ALA A 333 0.91 18.28 0.70
C ALA A 333 0.35 16.97 1.24
N TYR A 334 -0.94 16.68 0.98
CA TYR A 334 -1.55 15.35 0.99
C TYR A 334 -2.58 15.18 -0.15
N GLY A 335 -2.96 13.94 -0.46
CA GLY A 335 -4.26 13.68 -1.08
C GLY A 335 -5.38 13.96 -0.07
N GLY A 336 -6.60 14.26 -0.52
CA GLY A 336 -7.72 14.55 0.39
C GLY A 336 -8.25 13.31 1.10
N THR A 337 -9.12 13.46 2.09
CA THR A 337 -9.84 12.31 2.66
C THR A 337 -10.72 11.66 1.58
N PRO A 338 -10.71 10.33 1.41
CA PRO A 338 -11.59 9.68 0.44
C PRO A 338 -13.06 9.96 0.74
N ALA A 339 -13.84 10.31 -0.28
CA ALA A 339 -15.27 10.59 -0.13
C ALA A 339 -16.04 9.35 0.33
N ASP A 340 -17.05 9.54 1.18
CA ASP A 340 -17.78 8.42 1.81
C ASP A 340 -18.36 7.44 0.78
N PHE A 341 -18.90 7.94 -0.34
CA PHE A 341 -19.47 7.08 -1.38
C PHE A 341 -18.42 6.15 -2.00
N THR A 342 -17.16 6.60 -2.13
CA THR A 342 -16.08 5.76 -2.68
C THR A 342 -15.65 4.66 -1.73
N ILE A 343 -15.76 4.90 -0.41
CA ILE A 343 -15.54 3.86 0.60
C ILE A 343 -16.61 2.79 0.54
N VAL A 344 -17.86 3.20 0.38
CA VAL A 344 -19.00 2.27 0.22
C VAL A 344 -18.82 1.43 -1.04
N GLU A 345 -18.51 2.06 -2.19
CA GLU A 345 -18.21 1.37 -3.45
C GLU A 345 -17.07 0.36 -3.27
N ALA A 346 -15.98 0.75 -2.61
CA ALA A 346 -14.82 -0.12 -2.40
C ALA A 346 -15.13 -1.34 -1.53
N ILE A 347 -15.85 -1.15 -0.41
CA ILE A 347 -16.27 -2.26 0.45
C ILE A 347 -17.15 -3.24 -0.34
N GLN A 348 -18.12 -2.72 -1.11
CA GLN A 348 -19.03 -3.55 -1.89
C GLN A 348 -18.31 -4.31 -3.00
N GLU A 349 -17.37 -3.67 -3.71
CA GLU A 349 -16.56 -4.30 -4.76
C GLU A 349 -15.67 -5.42 -4.19
N CYS A 350 -14.98 -5.17 -3.07
CA CYS A 350 -14.18 -6.19 -2.40
C CYS A 350 -15.02 -7.41 -2.00
N LYS A 351 -16.21 -7.17 -1.41
CA LYS A 351 -17.11 -8.25 -1.00
C LYS A 351 -17.71 -8.99 -2.20
N ALA A 352 -18.02 -8.30 -3.29
CA ALA A 352 -18.49 -8.92 -4.53
C ALA A 352 -17.45 -9.88 -5.13
N ARG A 353 -16.16 -9.60 -4.93
CA ARG A 353 -15.03 -10.47 -5.30
C ARG A 353 -14.76 -11.61 -4.33
N GLY A 354 -15.46 -11.67 -3.20
CA GLY A 354 -15.22 -12.65 -2.13
C GLY A 354 -14.05 -12.32 -1.21
N LEU A 355 -13.55 -11.07 -1.22
CA LEU A 355 -12.47 -10.64 -0.33
C LEU A 355 -13.04 -10.24 1.04
N ARG A 356 -12.38 -10.69 2.11
CA ARG A 356 -12.65 -10.23 3.48
C ARG A 356 -12.07 -8.82 3.67
N VAL A 357 -12.83 -7.93 4.28
CA VAL A 357 -12.43 -6.52 4.46
C VAL A 357 -12.12 -6.23 5.93
N THR A 358 -10.89 -5.82 6.20
CA THR A 358 -10.55 -5.10 7.44
C THR A 358 -10.63 -3.62 7.16
N PHE A 359 -11.47 -2.88 7.88
CA PHE A 359 -11.49 -1.42 7.78
C PHE A 359 -10.44 -0.84 8.73
N TYR A 360 -9.51 -0.05 8.18
CA TYR A 360 -8.37 0.50 8.90
C TYR A 360 -8.44 2.03 8.87
N PRO A 361 -9.01 2.68 9.91
CA PRO A 361 -8.95 4.13 10.05
C PRO A 361 -7.51 4.60 10.33
N PHE A 362 -7.09 5.66 9.65
CA PHE A 362 -5.72 6.19 9.70
C PHE A 362 -5.71 7.69 10.00
N LEU A 363 -4.66 8.16 10.68
CA LEU A 363 -4.42 9.59 10.90
C LEU A 363 -3.15 10.02 10.19
N LEU A 364 -3.29 10.95 9.25
CA LEU A 364 -2.17 11.68 8.67
C LEU A 364 -1.98 12.98 9.47
N MET A 365 -0.74 13.33 9.81
CA MET A 365 -0.47 14.60 10.48
C MET A 365 -0.15 15.67 9.44
N ASP A 366 -1.03 16.67 9.34
CA ASP A 366 -0.88 17.83 8.45
C ASP A 366 -0.32 19.04 9.19
N VAL A 367 0.93 18.87 9.66
CA VAL A 367 1.71 19.90 10.34
C VAL A 367 2.81 20.37 9.38
N PRO A 368 2.63 21.50 8.68
CA PRO A 368 3.59 21.92 7.65
C PRO A 368 4.91 22.42 8.24
N THR A 369 5.95 22.41 7.41
CA THR A 369 7.24 23.05 7.73
C THR A 369 7.06 24.53 8.07
N GLY A 370 7.76 25.00 9.11
CA GLY A 370 7.69 26.40 9.53
C GLY A 370 6.42 26.78 10.30
N ASN A 371 5.64 25.80 10.77
CA ASN A 371 4.53 26.04 11.69
C ASN A 371 5.01 26.72 12.99
N THR A 372 4.08 27.36 13.69
CA THR A 372 4.35 28.07 14.96
C THR A 372 3.74 27.36 16.16
N LEU A 373 3.42 26.07 16.05
CA LEU A 373 2.81 25.31 17.12
C LEU A 373 3.84 25.04 18.22
N PRO A 374 3.49 25.16 19.51
CA PRO A 374 4.33 24.69 20.61
C PRO A 374 4.63 23.21 20.48
N ASP A 375 5.92 22.84 20.59
CA ASP A 375 6.35 21.44 20.52
C ASP A 375 6.15 20.74 21.87
N PRO A 376 5.28 19.72 21.97
CA PRO A 376 5.12 18.96 23.22
C PRO A 376 6.41 18.28 23.67
N TYR A 377 7.34 17.97 22.76
CA TYR A 377 8.64 17.38 23.06
C TYR A 377 9.70 18.45 23.38
N SER A 378 9.30 19.44 24.19
CA SER A 378 10.20 20.47 24.70
C SER A 378 9.85 20.88 26.13
N ASP A 379 10.84 21.39 26.86
CA ASP A 379 10.64 21.83 28.24
C ASP A 379 9.58 22.93 28.31
N ASN A 380 8.56 22.69 29.14
CA ASN A 380 7.37 23.51 29.30
C ASN A 380 6.60 23.78 28.00
N ALA A 381 6.82 22.96 26.96
CA ALA A 381 6.30 23.17 25.61
C ALA A 381 6.63 24.57 25.06
N THR A 382 7.83 25.09 25.37
CA THR A 382 8.22 26.47 25.01
C THR A 382 8.88 26.59 23.64
N THR A 383 9.40 25.49 23.09
CA THR A 383 9.94 25.50 21.74
C THR A 383 8.81 25.65 20.73
N VAL A 384 8.96 26.60 19.81
CA VAL A 384 8.01 26.87 18.73
C VAL A 384 8.45 26.11 17.48
N GLY A 385 7.49 25.43 16.86
CA GLY A 385 7.67 24.67 15.63
C GLY A 385 7.69 23.17 15.93
N GLN A 386 6.56 22.51 15.71
CA GLN A 386 6.49 21.05 15.73
C GLN A 386 7.19 20.46 14.49
N PRO A 387 7.68 19.21 14.56
CA PRO A 387 8.24 18.51 13.40
C PRO A 387 7.27 18.52 12.21
N ALA A 388 7.80 18.63 11.00
CA ALA A 388 6.98 18.65 9.79
C ALA A 388 6.42 17.27 9.47
N PHE A 389 5.13 17.19 9.15
CA PHE A 389 4.41 15.97 8.76
C PHE A 389 4.80 14.74 9.61
N PRO A 390 4.67 14.83 10.94
CA PRO A 390 5.17 13.80 11.85
C PRO A 390 4.31 12.53 11.80
N TRP A 391 4.83 11.43 12.33
CA TRP A 391 4.04 10.23 12.53
C TRP A 391 2.98 10.43 13.63
N ARG A 392 1.78 9.88 13.46
CA ARG A 392 0.66 9.98 14.43
C ARG A 392 1.00 9.44 15.81
N GLY A 393 1.91 8.47 15.91
CA GLY A 393 2.41 7.95 17.18
C GLY A 393 3.19 8.97 18.00
N ARG A 394 3.44 10.17 17.48
CA ARG A 394 3.99 11.31 18.21
C ARG A 394 2.93 12.16 18.92
N ILE A 395 1.63 11.95 18.71
CA ILE A 395 0.59 12.65 19.47
C ILE A 395 0.72 12.26 20.96
N THR A 396 0.78 13.24 21.86
CA THR A 396 0.98 13.00 23.30
C THR A 396 0.45 14.14 24.17
N CYS A 397 0.57 14.03 25.50
CA CYS A 397 0.26 15.13 26.40
C CYS A 397 1.27 16.28 26.24
N SER A 398 0.87 17.51 26.56
CA SER A 398 1.71 18.70 26.44
C SER A 398 1.90 19.38 27.79
N PRO A 399 3.15 19.55 28.27
CA PRO A 399 4.39 18.97 27.74
C PRO A 399 4.44 17.43 27.87
N ALA A 400 5.17 16.78 26.97
CA ALA A 400 5.29 15.31 26.90
C ALA A 400 6.03 14.72 28.10
N ALA A 401 5.83 13.43 28.37
CA ALA A 401 6.57 12.73 29.42
C ALA A 401 8.09 12.85 29.20
N GLY A 402 8.84 13.07 30.29
CA GLY A 402 10.31 13.25 30.23
C GLY A 402 10.78 14.70 30.03
N PHE A 403 9.87 15.64 29.79
CA PHE A 403 10.20 17.07 29.67
C PHE A 403 9.78 17.86 30.91
N ALA A 404 10.46 18.98 31.18
CA ALA A 404 10.11 19.86 32.29
C ALA A 404 8.67 20.37 32.14
N GLY A 405 7.92 20.41 33.25
CA GLY A 405 6.53 20.87 33.25
C GLY A 405 5.53 19.87 32.65
N SER A 406 5.96 18.64 32.34
CA SER A 406 5.07 17.58 31.84
C SER A 406 3.85 17.39 32.74
N VAL A 407 2.71 17.13 32.10
CA VAL A 407 1.46 16.77 32.78
C VAL A 407 1.30 15.27 32.96
N ASP A 408 2.25 14.44 32.48
CA ASP A 408 2.22 13.00 32.70
C ASP A 408 2.16 12.65 34.20
N LYS A 409 1.40 11.61 34.55
CA LYS A 409 1.04 11.20 35.92
C LYS A 409 0.19 12.23 36.69
N THR A 410 -0.50 13.14 36.01
CA THR A 410 -1.36 14.14 36.64
C THR A 410 -2.76 14.21 36.02
N ALA A 411 -3.75 14.74 36.75
CA ALA A 411 -5.12 14.88 36.24
C ALA A 411 -5.24 15.70 34.93
N PRO A 412 -4.48 16.79 34.70
CA PRO A 412 -4.46 17.48 33.41
C PRO A 412 -4.16 16.60 32.19
N ALA A 413 -3.37 15.52 32.32
CA ALA A 413 -3.14 14.59 31.21
C ALA A 413 -4.44 13.90 30.79
N SER A 414 -5.27 13.47 31.74
CA SER A 414 -6.59 12.88 31.48
C SER A 414 -7.49 13.84 30.70
N THR A 415 -7.50 15.12 31.09
CA THR A 415 -8.25 16.17 30.38
C THR A 415 -7.78 16.34 28.94
N GLN A 416 -6.46 16.39 28.69
CA GLN A 416 -5.93 16.55 27.34
C GLN A 416 -6.25 15.35 26.44
N VAL A 417 -6.15 14.13 26.99
CA VAL A 417 -6.53 12.91 26.28
C VAL A 417 -8.03 12.90 25.97
N ALA A 418 -8.88 13.26 26.94
CA ALA A 418 -10.32 13.35 26.74
C ALA A 418 -10.69 14.37 25.65
N THR A 419 -9.97 15.49 25.55
CA THR A 419 -10.19 16.48 24.48
C THR A 419 -9.93 15.90 23.09
N LEU A 420 -8.85 15.13 22.89
CA LEU A 420 -8.55 14.47 21.62
C LEU A 420 -9.65 13.47 21.22
N PHE A 421 -10.08 12.65 22.18
CA PHE A 421 -11.14 11.66 21.96
C PHE A 421 -12.48 12.33 21.67
N GLY A 422 -12.79 13.43 22.34
CA GLY A 422 -14.03 14.18 22.17
C GLY A 422 -15.23 13.55 22.87
N ALA A 423 -16.42 14.05 22.56
CA ALA A 423 -17.67 13.69 23.22
C ALA A 423 -18.65 12.96 22.31
N ALA A 424 -18.35 12.82 21.01
CA ALA A 424 -19.18 12.13 20.04
C ALA A 424 -19.55 10.72 20.52
N GLY A 425 -20.84 10.41 20.50
CA GLY A 425 -21.39 9.10 20.80
C GLY A 425 -22.10 8.46 19.59
N PRO A 426 -22.48 7.17 19.69
CA PRO A 426 -23.15 6.46 18.59
C PRO A 426 -24.42 7.14 18.06
N ALA A 427 -25.14 7.87 18.93
CA ALA A 427 -26.39 8.55 18.61
C ALA A 427 -26.21 9.90 17.90
N ASP A 428 -24.99 10.40 17.78
CA ASP A 428 -24.68 11.69 17.13
C ASP A 428 -24.52 11.56 15.60
N PHE A 429 -25.06 10.48 15.01
CA PHE A 429 -24.95 10.19 13.58
C PHE A 429 -26.32 9.86 13.00
N SER A 430 -26.64 10.46 11.87
CA SER A 430 -27.80 10.13 11.05
C SER A 430 -27.36 9.30 9.85
N VAL A 431 -28.05 8.19 9.60
CA VAL A 431 -27.78 7.29 8.47
C VAL A 431 -28.99 7.28 7.55
N LEU A 432 -28.79 7.65 6.28
CA LEU A 432 -29.80 7.60 5.23
C LEU A 432 -29.25 6.81 4.03
N GLY A 433 -29.68 5.56 3.90
CA GLY A 433 -29.10 4.65 2.93
C GLY A 433 -27.62 4.41 3.25
N THR A 434 -26.73 4.78 2.33
CA THR A 434 -25.28 4.67 2.46
C THR A 434 -24.61 6.00 2.85
N THR A 435 -25.40 7.04 3.15
CA THR A 435 -24.90 8.35 3.56
C THR A 435 -24.95 8.48 5.09
N VAL A 436 -23.84 8.92 5.67
CA VAL A 436 -23.71 9.16 7.12
C VAL A 436 -23.38 10.64 7.36
N SER A 437 -24.09 11.27 8.29
CA SER A 437 -23.82 12.66 8.69
C SER A 437 -23.80 12.83 10.20
N PHE A 438 -22.84 13.62 10.68
CA PHE A 438 -22.73 13.97 12.09
C PHE A 438 -23.80 14.99 12.49
N THR A 439 -24.53 14.69 13.56
CA THR A 439 -25.57 15.55 14.14
C THR A 439 -25.19 16.11 15.51
N GLY A 440 -24.00 15.77 16.02
CA GLY A 440 -23.45 16.35 17.24
C GLY A 440 -22.98 17.80 17.06
N ALA A 441 -22.16 18.29 17.99
CA ALA A 441 -21.69 19.68 17.96
C ALA A 441 -20.89 19.98 16.68
N PRO A 442 -21.30 20.95 15.82
CA PRO A 442 -20.65 21.17 14.53
C PRO A 442 -19.15 21.51 14.60
N THR A 443 -18.71 22.04 15.74
CA THR A 443 -17.31 22.40 16.02
C THR A 443 -16.46 21.24 16.55
N GLU A 444 -17.05 20.08 16.81
CA GLU A 444 -16.33 18.92 17.33
C GLU A 444 -15.55 18.20 16.23
N PHE A 445 -14.23 18.10 16.40
CA PHE A 445 -13.31 17.45 15.47
C PHE A 445 -12.36 16.55 16.26
N SER A 446 -12.83 15.34 16.53
CA SER A 446 -12.28 14.44 17.54
C SER A 446 -12.07 13.04 16.98
N LEU A 447 -11.26 12.24 17.67
CA LEU A 447 -10.99 10.86 17.28
C LEU A 447 -12.27 10.02 17.31
N ARG A 448 -13.13 10.17 18.34
CA ARG A 448 -14.40 9.43 18.41
C ARG A 448 -15.32 9.79 17.25
N ARG A 449 -15.40 11.07 16.85
CA ARG A 449 -16.21 11.47 15.70
C ARG A 449 -15.77 10.76 14.42
N MET A 450 -14.46 10.67 14.17
CA MET A 450 -13.91 9.95 13.01
C MET A 450 -14.22 8.46 13.06
N ILE A 451 -13.92 7.80 14.18
CA ILE A 451 -14.05 6.34 14.29
C ILE A 451 -15.51 5.90 14.24
N LEU A 452 -16.40 6.60 14.96
CA LEU A 452 -17.84 6.28 14.97
C LEU A 452 -18.52 6.60 13.63
N HIS A 453 -18.07 7.62 12.90
CA HIS A 453 -18.48 7.85 11.51
C HIS A 453 -18.21 6.63 10.65
N TYR A 454 -16.98 6.13 10.70
CA TYR A 454 -16.59 4.98 9.89
C TYR A 454 -17.27 3.68 10.34
N ALA A 455 -17.56 3.51 11.63
CA ALA A 455 -18.35 2.37 12.10
C ALA A 455 -19.75 2.37 11.46
N HIS A 456 -20.43 3.53 11.45
CA HIS A 456 -21.73 3.69 10.78
C HIS A 456 -21.63 3.51 9.27
N LEU A 457 -20.59 4.07 8.63
CA LEU A 457 -20.40 3.96 7.19
C LEU A 457 -20.14 2.50 6.75
N CYS A 458 -19.32 1.76 7.51
CA CYS A 458 -19.07 0.34 7.27
C CYS A 458 -20.35 -0.49 7.43
N ALA A 459 -21.14 -0.23 8.46
CA ALA A 459 -22.44 -0.88 8.64
C ALA A 459 -23.38 -0.59 7.46
N ALA A 460 -23.47 0.68 7.04
CA ALA A 460 -24.30 1.12 5.91
C ALA A 460 -23.83 0.54 4.56
N ALA A 461 -22.52 0.29 4.39
CA ALA A 461 -21.95 -0.33 3.19
C ALA A 461 -22.28 -1.82 3.05
N GLY A 462 -22.85 -2.46 4.08
CA GLY A 462 -23.14 -3.89 4.14
C GLY A 462 -22.22 -4.68 5.07
N GLY A 463 -21.47 -4.00 5.94
CA GLY A 463 -20.59 -4.59 6.97
C GLY A 463 -19.21 -4.98 6.46
N VAL A 464 -18.26 -5.08 7.38
CA VAL A 464 -16.86 -5.50 7.16
C VAL A 464 -16.51 -6.68 8.07
N ASP A 465 -15.47 -7.44 7.73
CA ASP A 465 -15.05 -8.63 8.50
C ASP A 465 -14.31 -8.24 9.77
N ALA A 466 -13.52 -7.15 9.71
CA ALA A 466 -12.87 -6.55 10.86
C ALA A 466 -12.86 -5.02 10.79
N PHE A 467 -12.78 -4.36 11.94
CA PHE A 467 -12.75 -2.92 12.09
C PHE A 467 -11.76 -2.53 13.18
N LEU A 468 -10.83 -1.63 12.85
CA LEU A 468 -9.84 -1.13 13.80
C LEU A 468 -10.32 0.19 14.43
N ILE A 469 -10.22 0.32 15.75
CA ILE A 469 -10.64 1.53 16.49
C ILE A 469 -9.56 2.62 16.53
N GLY A 470 -8.40 2.34 15.94
CA GLY A 470 -7.24 3.21 15.91
C GLY A 470 -5.99 2.41 15.60
N SER A 471 -4.89 3.13 15.35
CA SER A 471 -3.60 2.53 15.05
C SER A 471 -2.43 3.40 15.49
N GLU A 472 -1.39 2.76 15.99
CA GLU A 472 -0.08 3.38 16.29
C GLU A 472 -0.16 4.72 17.06
N LEU A 473 -0.99 4.78 18.10
CA LEU A 473 -1.16 5.95 18.97
C LEU A 473 -0.20 5.90 20.15
N ARG A 474 1.01 5.40 19.92
CA ARG A 474 2.01 5.07 20.95
C ARG A 474 2.26 6.18 21.96
N GLY A 475 2.48 7.41 21.50
CA GLY A 475 2.72 8.56 22.37
C GLY A 475 1.51 8.92 23.24
N LEU A 476 0.30 8.55 22.83
CA LEU A 476 -0.97 8.83 23.50
C LEU A 476 -1.35 7.71 24.48
N SER A 477 -1.21 6.45 24.07
CA SER A 477 -1.51 5.28 24.91
C SER A 477 -0.59 5.18 26.13
N GLN A 478 0.63 5.73 26.03
CA GLN A 478 1.63 5.76 27.10
C GLN A 478 1.47 6.97 28.05
N VAL A 479 0.58 7.93 27.75
CA VAL A 479 0.25 9.03 28.66
C VAL A 479 -0.41 8.47 29.91
N ARG A 480 0.00 8.97 31.08
CA ARG A 480 -0.54 8.57 32.37
C ARG A 480 -1.25 9.72 33.07
N ASP A 481 -2.31 9.43 33.81
CA ASP A 481 -2.96 10.38 34.73
C ASP A 481 -2.76 10.03 36.22
N GLY A 482 -1.95 9.00 36.48
CA GLY A 482 -1.45 8.61 37.78
C GLY A 482 -0.22 7.71 37.64
N ALA A 483 0.23 7.06 38.73
CA ALA A 483 1.44 6.23 38.68
C ALA A 483 1.35 5.04 37.70
N ALA A 484 0.15 4.45 37.56
CA ALA A 484 -0.10 3.24 36.77
C ALA A 484 -1.43 3.29 36.00
N SER A 485 -1.96 4.48 35.74
CA SER A 485 -3.27 4.70 35.10
C SER A 485 -3.07 5.38 33.75
N TYR A 486 -3.72 4.85 32.71
CA TYR A 486 -3.53 5.21 31.31
C TYR A 486 -4.88 5.64 30.68
N PRO A 487 -5.21 6.95 30.67
CA PRO A 487 -6.54 7.43 30.28
C PRO A 487 -6.90 7.11 28.82
N ALA A 488 -5.93 7.07 27.92
CA ALA A 488 -6.19 6.74 26.51
C ALA A 488 -6.64 5.28 26.34
N VAL A 489 -6.13 4.36 27.17
CA VAL A 489 -6.53 2.95 27.15
C VAL A 489 -7.98 2.80 27.59
N ALA A 490 -8.42 3.54 28.62
CA ALA A 490 -9.82 3.57 29.04
C ALA A 490 -10.73 4.09 27.91
N GLN A 491 -10.33 5.19 27.26
CA GLN A 491 -11.08 5.76 26.13
C GLN A 491 -11.17 4.82 24.91
N LEU A 492 -10.12 4.04 24.64
CA LEU A 492 -10.15 3.01 23.59
C LEU A 492 -11.12 1.87 23.91
N ILE A 493 -11.22 1.46 25.18
CA ILE A 493 -12.19 0.45 25.62
C ILE A 493 -13.62 0.97 25.40
N ASP A 494 -13.91 2.19 25.85
CA ASP A 494 -15.23 2.82 25.66
C ASP A 494 -15.57 2.95 24.17
N LEU A 495 -14.59 3.34 23.34
CA LEU A 495 -14.76 3.43 21.89
C LEU A 495 -15.02 2.06 21.25
N ALA A 496 -14.37 0.99 21.71
CA ALA A 496 -14.63 -0.36 21.23
C ALA A 496 -16.06 -0.83 21.55
N ASP A 497 -16.56 -0.49 22.74
CA ASP A 497 -17.93 -0.79 23.14
C ASP A 497 -18.96 -0.06 22.27
N ASP A 498 -18.72 1.22 21.97
CA ASP A 498 -19.55 2.01 21.07
C ASP A 498 -19.51 1.51 19.62
N CYS A 499 -18.33 1.15 19.11
CA CYS A 499 -18.18 0.53 17.80
C CYS A 499 -18.92 -0.81 17.73
N ARG A 500 -18.87 -1.63 18.79
CA ARG A 500 -19.62 -2.89 18.87
C ARG A 500 -21.13 -2.65 18.76
N ALA A 501 -21.64 -1.62 19.43
CA ALA A 501 -23.06 -1.29 19.39
C ALA A 501 -23.55 -0.94 17.97
N ILE A 502 -22.67 -0.37 17.13
CA ILE A 502 -22.97 -0.01 15.74
C ILE A 502 -22.77 -1.20 14.78
N LEU A 503 -21.62 -1.87 14.87
CA LEU A 503 -21.18 -2.89 13.91
C LEU A 503 -21.77 -4.29 14.19
N GLY A 504 -22.35 -4.50 15.38
CA GLY A 504 -22.90 -5.78 15.81
C GLY A 504 -21.83 -6.84 16.07
N ALA A 505 -22.28 -8.07 16.37
CA ALA A 505 -21.39 -9.18 16.76
C ALA A 505 -20.63 -9.84 15.60
N GLY A 506 -21.01 -9.56 14.34
CA GLY A 506 -20.41 -10.20 13.16
C GLY A 506 -19.05 -9.62 12.74
N THR A 507 -18.80 -8.35 13.08
CA THR A 507 -17.55 -7.65 12.73
C THR A 507 -16.52 -7.86 13.83
N LYS A 508 -15.30 -8.28 13.52
CA LYS A 508 -14.22 -8.32 14.52
C LYS A 508 -13.73 -6.91 14.83
N ILE A 509 -13.48 -6.57 16.09
CA ILE A 509 -13.02 -5.24 16.51
C ILE A 509 -11.68 -5.38 17.21
N SER A 510 -10.71 -4.52 16.87
CA SER A 510 -9.45 -4.44 17.60
C SER A 510 -8.78 -3.07 17.43
N TYR A 511 -7.59 -2.93 17.99
CA TYR A 511 -6.66 -1.81 17.86
C TYR A 511 -5.38 -2.34 17.19
N ALA A 512 -4.81 -1.58 16.24
CA ALA A 512 -3.53 -1.91 15.62
C ALA A 512 -2.39 -1.21 16.37
N ALA A 513 -1.79 -1.91 17.33
CA ALA A 513 -0.69 -1.35 18.10
C ALA A 513 0.60 -1.29 17.26
N ASP A 514 1.42 -0.27 17.49
CA ASP A 514 2.77 -0.24 16.96
C ASP A 514 3.58 -1.43 17.53
N TRP A 515 4.48 -2.01 16.73
CA TRP A 515 5.35 -3.12 17.15
C TRP A 515 6.19 -2.81 18.40
N SER A 516 6.45 -1.53 18.70
CA SER A 516 7.18 -1.09 19.90
C SER A 516 6.28 -0.70 21.08
N GLU A 517 4.96 -0.90 20.95
CA GLU A 517 3.95 -0.48 21.93
C GLU A 517 3.18 -1.68 22.54
N TYR A 518 2.81 -2.68 21.72
CA TYR A 518 1.85 -3.73 22.11
C TYR A 518 2.20 -4.47 23.41
N PHE A 519 3.50 -4.68 23.66
CA PHE A 519 4.00 -5.58 24.71
C PHE A 519 4.05 -4.96 26.10
N GLY A 520 4.00 -3.63 26.20
CA GLY A 520 4.09 -2.91 27.46
C GLY A 520 4.78 -1.55 27.34
N HIS A 521 4.74 -0.79 28.43
CA HIS A 521 5.37 0.51 28.58
C HIS A 521 6.43 0.41 29.67
N GLN A 522 7.69 0.69 29.29
CA GLN A 522 8.83 0.79 30.20
C GLN A 522 9.38 2.22 30.13
N PRO A 523 8.92 3.15 30.98
CA PRO A 523 9.30 4.55 30.90
C PRO A 523 10.80 4.73 31.17
N GLY A 524 11.44 5.55 30.34
CA GLY A 524 12.85 5.95 30.49
C GLY A 524 13.11 6.97 31.61
N ASP A 525 12.24 7.03 32.63
CA ASP A 525 12.29 8.02 33.73
C ASP A 525 13.10 7.54 34.95
N GLY A 526 13.79 6.41 34.83
CA GLY A 526 14.63 5.82 35.88
C GLY A 526 13.86 5.10 36.98
N THR A 527 12.54 5.03 36.89
CA THR A 527 11.71 4.26 37.85
C THR A 527 11.98 2.76 37.77
N GLY A 528 12.37 2.26 36.60
CA GLY A 528 12.42 0.83 36.32
C GLY A 528 11.04 0.20 36.16
N ASP A 529 9.99 1.01 36.03
CA ASP A 529 8.63 0.54 35.85
C ASP A 529 8.49 -0.34 34.60
N VAL A 530 7.70 -1.41 34.70
CA VAL A 530 7.20 -2.16 33.56
C VAL A 530 5.69 -2.31 33.71
N PHE A 531 4.94 -1.71 32.80
CA PHE A 531 3.49 -1.82 32.79
C PHE A 531 2.99 -2.45 31.50
N PHE A 532 2.20 -3.51 31.62
CA PHE A 532 1.42 -4.05 30.51
C PHE A 532 0.17 -3.17 30.30
N HIS A 533 0.41 -1.92 29.93
CA HIS A 533 -0.57 -0.84 29.91
C HIS A 533 -1.76 -1.10 28.98
N LEU A 534 -1.57 -1.90 27.91
CA LEU A 534 -2.63 -2.28 26.98
C LEU A 534 -3.39 -3.56 27.39
N ASP A 535 -2.96 -4.29 28.43
CA ASP A 535 -3.68 -5.49 28.89
C ASP A 535 -5.16 -5.24 29.20
N PRO A 536 -5.58 -4.10 29.79
CA PRO A 536 -7.00 -3.79 29.95
C PRO A 536 -7.77 -3.77 28.63
N LEU A 537 -7.19 -3.19 27.57
CA LEU A 537 -7.79 -3.18 26.22
C LEU A 537 -7.78 -4.59 25.62
N TRP A 538 -6.63 -5.27 25.67
CA TRP A 538 -6.49 -6.64 25.18
C TRP A 538 -7.39 -7.64 25.89
N SER A 539 -7.79 -7.37 27.13
CA SER A 539 -8.71 -8.21 27.89
C SER A 539 -10.18 -7.77 27.77
N ALA A 540 -10.45 -6.60 27.19
CA ALA A 540 -11.81 -6.08 27.05
C ALA A 540 -12.69 -6.99 26.20
N ALA A 541 -13.96 -7.15 26.56
CA ALA A 541 -14.86 -8.12 25.94
C ALA A 541 -15.10 -7.87 24.44
N ASN A 542 -15.07 -6.60 24.02
CA ASN A 542 -15.35 -6.20 22.63
C ASN A 542 -14.11 -6.11 21.74
N ILE A 543 -12.93 -6.48 22.24
CA ILE A 543 -11.72 -6.65 21.43
C ILE A 543 -11.58 -8.13 21.06
N ASP A 544 -11.48 -8.46 19.77
CA ASP A 544 -11.51 -9.84 19.28
C ASP A 544 -10.13 -10.47 19.05
N PHE A 545 -9.10 -9.64 18.86
CA PHE A 545 -7.73 -10.07 18.57
C PHE A 545 -6.72 -9.03 19.03
N ILE A 546 -5.44 -9.40 19.12
CA ILE A 546 -4.33 -8.48 19.40
C ILE A 546 -3.77 -8.00 18.06
N GLY A 547 -4.09 -6.78 17.65
CA GLY A 547 -3.60 -6.20 16.39
C GLY A 547 -2.21 -5.60 16.57
N VAL A 548 -1.27 -5.96 15.69
CA VAL A 548 0.10 -5.43 15.70
C VAL A 548 0.53 -5.06 14.29
N ASP A 549 0.98 -3.82 14.10
CA ASP A 549 1.68 -3.38 12.90
C ASP A 549 3.16 -3.78 13.04
N ASN A 550 3.50 -4.94 12.48
CA ASN A 550 4.74 -5.66 12.74
C ASN A 550 5.87 -5.23 11.79
N TYR A 551 6.62 -4.22 12.24
CA TYR A 551 7.81 -3.70 11.55
C TYR A 551 9.12 -3.99 12.31
N MET A 552 9.18 -5.14 13.00
CA MET A 552 10.34 -5.55 13.79
C MET A 552 11.55 -5.91 12.90
N PRO A 553 12.79 -5.51 13.26
CA PRO A 553 13.97 -5.76 12.44
C PRO A 553 14.30 -7.26 12.34
N LEU A 554 14.61 -7.73 11.13
CA LEU A 554 15.01 -9.12 10.85
C LEU A 554 16.49 -9.25 10.47
N SER A 555 17.25 -8.16 10.54
CA SER A 555 18.64 -8.14 10.10
C SER A 555 19.44 -7.01 10.77
N ASP A 556 20.76 -7.16 10.82
CA ASP A 556 21.73 -6.12 11.21
C ASP A 556 22.91 -6.08 10.21
N TRP A 557 22.61 -6.31 8.93
CA TRP A 557 23.59 -6.45 7.85
C TRP A 557 24.32 -5.14 7.54
N ARG A 558 25.60 -5.22 7.16
CA ARG A 558 26.47 -4.06 6.90
C ARG A 558 27.21 -4.22 5.57
N ASP A 559 28.11 -3.29 5.25
CA ASP A 559 29.00 -3.46 4.10
C ASP A 559 30.14 -4.42 4.45
N GLY A 560 30.59 -5.19 3.47
CA GLY A 560 31.69 -6.17 3.64
C GLY A 560 31.25 -7.48 4.29
N PHE A 561 32.24 -8.28 4.72
CA PHE A 561 32.03 -9.61 5.31
C PHE A 561 32.61 -9.73 6.74
N ASP A 562 33.14 -8.64 7.29
CA ASP A 562 33.80 -8.63 8.61
C ASP A 562 32.81 -8.43 9.77
N HIS A 563 31.53 -8.16 9.49
CA HIS A 563 30.49 -7.96 10.49
C HIS A 563 29.87 -9.28 10.96
N LEU A 564 29.29 -9.29 12.16
CA LEU A 564 28.79 -10.49 12.84
C LEU A 564 27.77 -11.28 12.00
N ASP A 565 26.88 -10.60 11.27
CA ASP A 565 25.83 -11.26 10.47
C ASP A 565 26.36 -11.94 9.20
N ALA A 566 27.41 -11.39 8.58
CA ALA A 566 28.08 -12.03 7.43
C ALA A 566 28.88 -13.28 7.84
N VAL A 567 29.20 -13.41 9.14
CA VAL A 567 29.75 -14.66 9.70
C VAL A 567 28.63 -15.69 9.92
N ALA A 568 27.42 -15.24 10.25
CA ALA A 568 26.28 -16.12 10.55
C ALA A 568 25.56 -16.64 9.29
N ALA A 569 25.58 -15.88 8.19
CA ALA A 569 24.89 -16.22 6.96
C ALA A 569 25.66 -15.73 5.73
N PRO A 570 25.47 -16.35 4.54
CA PRO A 570 26.17 -15.95 3.33
C PRO A 570 25.61 -14.67 2.68
N SER A 571 24.37 -14.29 3.00
CA SER A 571 23.69 -13.16 2.40
C SER A 571 22.53 -12.64 3.26
N ILE A 572 22.25 -11.34 3.15
CA ILE A 572 21.04 -10.70 3.71
C ILE A 572 19.74 -11.30 3.17
N TYR A 573 19.78 -11.89 1.97
CA TYR A 573 18.61 -12.52 1.34
C TYR A 573 18.37 -13.96 1.82
N SER A 574 19.24 -14.51 2.69
CA SER A 574 19.13 -15.90 3.12
C SER A 574 17.88 -16.07 3.99
N ARG A 575 16.93 -16.91 3.55
CA ARG A 575 15.66 -17.14 4.25
C ARG A 575 15.87 -17.59 5.70
N ASP A 576 16.71 -18.60 5.92
CA ASP A 576 17.03 -19.12 7.26
C ASP A 576 17.59 -18.04 8.20
N TYR A 577 18.38 -17.10 7.68
CA TYR A 577 18.92 -15.97 8.46
C TYR A 577 17.82 -15.02 8.88
N LEU A 578 16.95 -14.61 7.95
CA LEU A 578 15.82 -13.73 8.25
C LEU A 578 14.85 -14.40 9.24
N GLN A 579 14.55 -15.69 9.04
CA GLN A 579 13.68 -16.47 9.94
C GLN A 579 14.28 -16.66 11.33
N ALA A 580 15.58 -16.97 11.43
CA ALA A 580 16.27 -17.05 12.73
C ALA A 580 16.25 -15.72 13.50
N ASN A 581 16.05 -14.61 12.80
CA ASN A 581 15.86 -13.30 13.40
C ASN A 581 14.39 -12.98 13.70
N ILE A 582 13.36 -13.77 13.35
CA ILE A 582 11.97 -13.43 13.71
C ILE A 582 11.76 -13.52 15.23
N GLU A 583 12.05 -14.67 15.84
CA GLU A 583 12.12 -14.87 17.29
C GLU A 583 13.60 -14.83 17.76
N GLY A 584 14.36 -13.85 17.26
CA GLY A 584 15.80 -13.73 17.50
C GLY A 584 16.35 -12.32 17.22
N GLY A 585 17.68 -12.18 17.27
CA GLY A 585 18.35 -10.93 16.90
C GLY A 585 18.07 -9.73 17.81
N GLU A 586 18.10 -8.52 17.21
CA GLU A 586 17.79 -7.26 17.88
C GLU A 586 16.35 -7.26 18.40
N GLY A 587 16.12 -6.91 19.67
CA GLY A 587 14.78 -6.88 20.27
C GLY A 587 14.29 -8.20 20.86
N PHE A 588 15.05 -9.28 20.65
CA PHE A 588 14.82 -10.58 21.28
C PHE A 588 16.04 -11.03 22.09
N ALA A 589 17.17 -11.26 21.42
CA ALA A 589 18.38 -11.72 22.07
C ALA A 589 19.19 -10.56 22.68
N TRP A 590 19.23 -9.42 21.97
CA TRP A 590 20.08 -8.29 22.32
C TRP A 590 19.49 -6.95 21.85
N PHE A 591 20.06 -5.85 22.32
CA PHE A 591 19.75 -4.48 21.87
C PHE A 591 21.05 -3.65 21.81
N TYR A 592 20.97 -2.47 21.19
CA TYR A 592 22.05 -1.48 21.21
C TYR A 592 21.77 -0.41 22.27
N ALA A 593 22.69 -0.24 23.23
CA ALA A 593 22.54 0.75 24.30
C ALA A 593 22.79 2.19 23.82
N SER A 594 23.47 2.35 22.69
CA SER A 594 23.75 3.65 22.10
C SER A 594 23.91 3.56 20.57
N SER A 595 23.90 4.71 19.89
CA SER A 595 24.25 4.79 18.47
C SER A 595 25.71 4.39 18.20
N ALA A 596 26.62 4.63 19.14
CA ALA A 596 28.03 4.22 19.05
C ALA A 596 28.17 2.69 19.13
N ASP A 597 27.38 2.04 20.00
CA ASP A 597 27.32 0.58 20.08
C ASP A 597 26.74 -0.01 18.80
N ARG A 598 25.68 0.61 18.26
CA ARG A 598 25.13 0.21 16.94
C ARG A 598 26.20 0.33 15.86
N ALA A 599 26.92 1.45 15.77
CA ALA A 599 27.97 1.64 14.77
C ALA A 599 29.10 0.59 14.90
N SER A 600 29.47 0.23 16.13
CA SER A 600 30.54 -0.72 16.45
C SER A 600 30.08 -2.17 16.56
N GLN A 601 28.79 -2.44 16.33
CA GLN A 601 28.15 -3.75 16.48
C GLN A 601 28.30 -4.38 17.89
N ILE A 602 28.30 -3.54 18.93
CA ILE A 602 28.37 -3.97 20.34
C ILE A 602 26.96 -4.32 20.83
N ARG A 603 26.62 -5.61 20.79
CA ARG A 603 25.29 -6.12 21.15
C ARG A 603 25.19 -6.37 22.65
N THR A 604 24.21 -5.76 23.32
CA THR A 604 23.93 -5.96 24.76
C THR A 604 22.81 -6.97 24.94
N ALA A 605 23.02 -8.03 25.71
CA ALA A 605 22.01 -9.08 25.92
C ALA A 605 20.76 -8.55 26.65
N ILE A 606 19.58 -8.98 26.21
CA ILE A 606 18.31 -8.71 26.92
C ILE A 606 18.14 -9.79 28.00
N THR A 607 18.17 -9.38 29.27
CA THR A 607 18.05 -10.27 30.43
C THR A 607 17.12 -9.68 31.47
N ASP A 608 16.54 -10.54 32.32
CA ASP A 608 15.76 -10.15 33.50
C ASP A 608 16.48 -10.51 34.82
N GLY A 609 17.81 -10.63 34.75
CA GLY A 609 18.64 -11.04 35.88
C GLY A 609 18.11 -12.31 36.58
N ALA A 610 17.98 -12.24 37.90
CA ALA A 610 17.53 -13.36 38.73
C ALA A 610 16.04 -13.71 38.58
N ALA A 611 15.21 -12.78 38.07
CA ALA A 611 13.78 -13.03 37.87
C ALA A 611 13.51 -13.92 36.66
N GLY A 612 14.44 -13.99 35.70
CA GLY A 612 14.45 -15.02 34.66
C GLY A 612 13.31 -14.92 33.64
N LYS A 613 12.64 -13.78 33.50
CA LYS A 613 11.58 -13.53 32.49
C LYS A 613 12.02 -12.46 31.47
N PRO A 614 13.07 -12.70 30.66
CA PRO A 614 13.58 -11.71 29.72
C PRO A 614 12.54 -11.28 28.67
N TRP A 615 11.55 -12.15 28.36
CA TRP A 615 10.46 -11.86 27.43
C TRP A 615 9.68 -10.58 27.76
N VAL A 616 9.64 -10.17 29.03
CA VAL A 616 9.00 -8.93 29.48
C VAL A 616 9.63 -7.67 28.84
N PHE A 617 10.89 -7.77 28.41
CA PHE A 617 11.65 -6.68 27.77
C PHE A 617 11.92 -6.91 26.29
N ARG A 618 11.40 -8.00 25.71
CA ARG A 618 11.63 -8.36 24.31
C ARG A 618 10.42 -7.99 23.49
N PHE A 619 10.47 -6.87 22.78
CA PHE A 619 9.37 -6.47 21.90
C PHE A 619 9.12 -7.47 20.76
N LYS A 620 10.03 -8.41 20.47
CA LYS A 620 9.83 -9.47 19.47
C LYS A 620 9.30 -10.78 20.01
N ASP A 621 9.29 -10.96 21.33
CA ASP A 621 8.93 -12.23 21.96
C ASP A 621 7.40 -12.35 22.11
N LEU A 622 6.71 -12.20 20.96
CA LEU A 622 5.26 -12.28 20.82
C LEU A 622 4.70 -13.57 21.41
N ARG A 623 5.39 -14.69 21.17
CA ARG A 623 4.99 -16.01 21.64
C ARG A 623 5.06 -16.10 23.16
N SER A 624 6.15 -15.69 23.80
CA SER A 624 6.22 -15.72 25.27
C SER A 624 5.25 -14.73 25.90
N TRP A 625 5.08 -13.53 25.33
CA TRP A 625 4.05 -12.59 25.77
C TRP A 625 2.66 -13.24 25.72
N TRP A 626 2.30 -13.86 24.60
CA TRP A 626 1.01 -14.52 24.40
C TRP A 626 0.78 -15.73 25.33
N LEU A 627 1.82 -16.51 25.61
CA LEU A 627 1.74 -17.76 26.39
C LEU A 627 1.75 -17.57 27.92
N ASN A 628 2.16 -16.40 28.44
CA ASN A 628 2.42 -16.21 29.86
C ASN A 628 1.43 -15.25 30.54
N SER A 629 1.24 -15.43 31.84
CA SER A 629 0.53 -14.45 32.67
C SER A 629 1.38 -13.19 32.84
N HIS A 630 0.74 -12.04 32.75
CA HIS A 630 1.42 -10.74 32.86
C HIS A 630 1.36 -10.20 34.27
N TYR A 631 2.48 -9.61 34.72
CA TYR A 631 2.60 -9.01 36.04
C TYR A 631 3.32 -7.67 35.90
N ASN A 632 2.63 -6.59 36.23
CA ASN A 632 3.24 -5.25 36.27
C ASN A 632 4.41 -5.22 37.27
N ARG A 633 5.42 -4.41 36.98
CA ARG A 633 6.62 -4.27 37.80
C ARG A 633 6.86 -2.82 38.23
N PRO A 634 6.03 -2.24 39.12
CA PRO A 634 6.28 -0.91 39.65
C PRO A 634 7.62 -0.88 40.41
N GLY A 635 8.47 0.10 40.10
CA GLY A 635 9.83 0.17 40.65
C GLY A 635 10.73 -0.99 40.25
N GLY A 636 10.43 -1.68 39.14
CA GLY A 636 11.17 -2.87 38.67
C GLY A 636 10.87 -4.16 39.43
N SER A 637 9.96 -4.14 40.41
CA SER A 637 9.61 -5.31 41.21
C SER A 637 8.28 -5.91 40.78
N GLU A 638 8.27 -7.20 40.44
CA GLU A 638 7.06 -7.91 40.00
C GLU A 638 5.94 -7.86 41.05
N SER A 639 4.75 -7.46 40.62
CA SER A 639 3.56 -7.39 41.46
C SER A 639 3.09 -8.79 41.87
N GLY A 640 2.53 -8.92 43.08
CA GLY A 640 1.98 -10.20 43.56
C GLY A 640 0.69 -10.66 42.84
N THR A 641 0.11 -9.81 42.00
CA THR A 641 -1.12 -10.06 41.25
C THR A 641 -0.89 -9.89 39.76
N ALA A 642 -1.43 -10.82 38.97
CA ALA A 642 -1.42 -10.71 37.51
C ALA A 642 -2.34 -9.56 37.05
N THR A 643 -2.12 -9.09 35.82
CA THR A 643 -3.05 -8.20 35.12
C THR A 643 -4.31 -8.96 34.70
N ALA A 644 -5.22 -8.29 33.98
CA ALA A 644 -6.41 -8.92 33.42
C ALA A 644 -6.11 -9.88 32.25
N TRP A 645 -4.88 -9.87 31.71
CA TRP A 645 -4.52 -10.73 30.59
C TRP A 645 -4.61 -12.20 30.98
N VAL A 646 -5.38 -12.95 30.19
CA VAL A 646 -5.44 -14.39 30.27
C VAL A 646 -4.59 -14.95 29.13
N PRO A 647 -3.57 -15.79 29.42
CA PRO A 647 -2.72 -16.39 28.40
C PRO A 647 -3.53 -17.04 27.29
N GLN A 648 -3.14 -16.78 26.04
CA GLN A 648 -3.76 -17.33 24.84
C GLN A 648 -5.26 -17.00 24.65
N SER A 649 -5.80 -16.05 25.40
CA SER A 649 -7.24 -15.74 25.34
C SER A 649 -7.71 -15.18 24.01
N LYS A 650 -6.82 -14.54 23.25
CA LYS A 650 -7.09 -13.95 21.94
C LYS A 650 -5.94 -14.20 20.97
N PRO A 651 -6.21 -14.41 19.66
CA PRO A 651 -5.15 -14.57 18.67
C PRO A 651 -4.41 -13.25 18.43
N VAL A 652 -3.15 -13.35 18.02
CA VAL A 652 -2.37 -12.22 17.49
C VAL A 652 -2.60 -12.13 15.99
N TRP A 653 -2.95 -10.95 15.49
CA TRP A 653 -3.05 -10.66 14.07
C TRP A 653 -2.02 -9.59 13.71
N PHE A 654 -1.19 -9.85 12.70
CA PHE A 654 -0.40 -8.79 12.10
C PHE A 654 -1.31 -8.01 11.16
N THR A 655 -1.66 -6.79 11.59
CA THR A 655 -2.54 -5.88 10.84
C THR A 655 -1.81 -5.25 9.66
N GLU A 656 -0.50 -5.06 9.79
CA GLU A 656 0.44 -4.73 8.73
C GLU A 656 1.80 -5.38 9.00
N PHE A 657 2.56 -5.64 7.94
CA PHE A 657 4.00 -5.88 8.01
C PHE A 657 4.62 -5.66 6.61
N GLY A 658 5.90 -5.35 6.59
CA GLY A 658 6.66 -5.18 5.36
C GLY A 658 8.01 -4.54 5.66
N CYS A 659 8.84 -4.39 4.64
CA CYS A 659 10.04 -3.56 4.72
C CYS A 659 10.17 -2.72 3.44
N PRO A 660 10.89 -1.59 3.47
CA PRO A 660 11.12 -0.80 2.27
C PRO A 660 11.94 -1.60 1.24
N ALA A 661 11.63 -1.42 -0.04
CA ALA A 661 12.33 -2.03 -1.18
C ALA A 661 13.66 -1.30 -1.48
N VAL A 662 14.50 -1.18 -0.45
CA VAL A 662 15.81 -0.55 -0.50
C VAL A 662 16.85 -1.46 0.14
N ASP A 663 18.11 -1.33 -0.24
CA ASP A 663 19.19 -2.17 0.29
C ASP A 663 19.20 -2.10 1.83
N ARG A 664 19.24 -3.28 2.47
CA ARG A 664 19.10 -3.43 3.93
C ARG A 664 17.73 -3.04 4.50
N GLY A 665 16.65 -3.11 3.70
CA GLY A 665 15.27 -2.90 4.15
C GLY A 665 14.91 -3.64 5.44
N ALA A 666 15.34 -4.90 5.55
CA ALA A 666 15.09 -5.74 6.72
C ALA A 666 15.80 -5.28 8.02
N ASN A 667 16.76 -4.35 7.97
CA ASN A 667 17.45 -3.82 9.15
C ASN A 667 16.58 -2.87 9.97
N GLN A 668 15.64 -2.19 9.32
CA GLN A 668 14.75 -1.24 9.98
C GLN A 668 13.44 -1.15 9.17
N PRO A 669 12.58 -2.17 9.27
CA PRO A 669 11.42 -2.30 8.38
C PRO A 669 10.39 -1.16 8.52
N ASN A 670 10.39 -0.46 9.66
CA ASN A 670 9.43 0.59 9.99
C ASN A 670 9.70 1.95 9.31
N VAL A 671 10.87 2.16 8.69
CA VAL A 671 11.19 3.44 8.08
C VAL A 671 10.87 3.48 6.58
N PHE A 672 10.58 4.67 6.10
CA PHE A 672 10.34 4.96 4.69
C PHE A 672 10.96 6.31 4.32
N TYR A 673 11.15 6.52 3.01
CA TYR A 673 11.69 7.76 2.48
C TYR A 673 10.55 8.64 1.96
N ASP A 674 10.31 9.76 2.64
CA ASP A 674 9.41 10.82 2.21
C ASP A 674 10.05 12.19 2.53
N PRO A 675 10.71 12.85 1.56
CA PRO A 675 11.49 14.07 1.81
C PRO A 675 10.77 15.21 2.53
N LYS A 676 9.43 15.23 2.53
CA LYS A 676 8.67 16.25 3.25
C LYS A 676 8.53 15.96 4.75
N SER A 677 8.56 14.68 5.14
CA SER A 677 8.29 14.24 6.50
C SER A 677 9.53 14.27 7.40
N SER A 678 9.32 14.62 8.66
CA SER A 678 10.31 14.48 9.73
C SER A 678 10.65 13.02 10.06
N GLU A 679 9.85 12.05 9.59
CA GLU A 679 10.09 10.61 9.78
C GLU A 679 10.80 9.98 8.57
N SER A 680 11.27 10.80 7.63
CA SER A 680 11.99 10.37 6.43
C SER A 680 13.38 9.83 6.74
N LEU A 681 13.52 8.51 6.66
CA LEU A 681 14.76 7.82 6.99
C LEU A 681 15.01 6.68 5.99
N VAL A 682 16.29 6.32 5.85
CA VAL A 682 16.69 5.06 5.22
C VAL A 682 17.06 4.05 6.31
N PRO A 683 16.89 2.74 6.07
CA PRO A 683 17.19 1.73 7.08
C PRO A 683 18.64 1.82 7.57
N TYR A 684 18.90 1.31 8.78
CA TYR A 684 20.26 1.30 9.33
C TYR A 684 21.28 0.72 8.36
N PHE A 685 22.33 1.50 8.12
CA PHE A 685 23.43 1.21 7.21
C PHE A 685 23.05 1.13 5.73
N SER A 686 21.79 1.36 5.34
CA SER A 686 21.35 1.41 3.94
C SER A 686 22.04 2.54 3.17
N ARG A 687 22.24 2.32 1.86
CA ARG A 687 22.67 3.38 0.92
C ARG A 687 21.48 4.04 0.23
N GLY A 688 20.26 3.59 0.51
CA GLY A 688 19.02 4.05 -0.11
C GLY A 688 18.85 3.55 -1.55
N TRP A 689 19.58 2.50 -1.95
CA TRP A 689 19.48 1.96 -3.30
C TRP A 689 18.27 1.04 -3.41
N ARG A 690 17.51 1.11 -4.51
CA ARG A 690 16.39 0.20 -4.72
C ARG A 690 16.86 -1.25 -4.73
N ASP A 691 16.19 -2.08 -3.94
CA ASP A 691 16.41 -3.51 -3.84
C ASP A 691 15.07 -4.22 -3.60
N ASP A 692 14.45 -4.70 -4.67
CA ASP A 692 13.17 -5.43 -4.58
C ASP A 692 13.39 -6.87 -4.03
N THR A 693 14.62 -7.38 -4.10
CA THR A 693 14.95 -8.75 -3.68
C THR A 693 14.94 -8.88 -2.16
N VAL A 694 15.42 -7.85 -1.43
CA VAL A 694 15.37 -7.88 0.05
C VAL A 694 13.94 -7.82 0.56
N GLN A 695 13.07 -7.04 -0.08
CA GLN A 695 11.65 -6.98 0.30
C GLN A 695 10.97 -8.32 0.04
N ARG A 696 11.22 -8.94 -1.12
CA ARG A 696 10.71 -10.28 -1.42
C ARG A 696 11.19 -11.30 -0.38
N ALA A 697 12.49 -11.34 -0.08
CA ALA A 697 13.06 -12.27 0.89
C ALA A 697 12.50 -12.06 2.30
N TYR A 698 12.27 -10.81 2.71
CA TYR A 698 11.58 -10.47 3.97
C TYR A 698 10.17 -11.04 4.02
N LEU A 699 9.36 -10.79 2.97
CA LEU A 699 7.97 -11.25 2.93
C LEU A 699 7.89 -12.78 2.94
N GLU A 700 8.72 -13.46 2.14
CA GLU A 700 8.79 -14.92 2.12
C GLU A 700 9.21 -15.47 3.48
N ALA A 701 10.22 -14.88 4.14
CA ALA A 701 10.66 -15.33 5.47
C ALA A 701 9.55 -15.21 6.53
N VAL A 702 8.85 -14.06 6.58
CA VAL A 702 7.78 -13.80 7.55
C VAL A 702 6.56 -14.66 7.28
N LEU A 703 6.10 -14.74 6.03
CA LEU A 703 4.93 -15.51 5.64
C LEU A 703 5.13 -17.01 5.87
N ASP A 704 6.35 -17.52 5.66
CA ASP A 704 6.66 -18.94 5.82
C ASP A 704 6.71 -19.30 7.30
N TYR A 705 7.43 -18.50 8.08
CA TYR A 705 7.63 -18.74 9.51
C TYR A 705 6.32 -18.72 10.32
N TRP A 706 5.42 -17.78 10.01
CA TRP A 706 4.11 -17.68 10.67
C TRP A 706 2.99 -18.43 9.94
N GLY A 707 3.26 -18.97 8.75
CA GLY A 707 2.31 -19.72 7.93
C GLY A 707 2.00 -21.11 8.49
N ASP A 708 2.96 -21.71 9.17
CA ASP A 708 2.74 -22.91 9.97
C ASP A 708 2.06 -22.54 11.29
N ALA A 709 0.91 -23.17 11.57
CA ALA A 709 0.23 -23.04 12.85
C ALA A 709 1.09 -23.67 13.96
N GLY A 710 1.99 -22.86 14.52
CA GLY A 710 2.87 -23.23 15.64
C GLY A 710 2.18 -23.23 16.99
#